data_AF-A0A0A2ETC2-F1
#
_entry.id   AF-A0A0A2ETC2-F1
#
_cell.length_a   1.000
_cell.length_b   1.000
_cell.length_c   1.000
_cell.angle_alpha   90.00
_cell.angle_beta   90.00
_cell.angle_gamma   90.00
#
_symmetry.space_group_name_H-M   'P 1'
#
loop_
_entity.id
_entity.type
_entity.pdbx_description
1 polymer ?
#
loop_
_entity_poly.entity_id
_entity_poly.type
_entity_poly.pdbx_seq_one_letter_code
_entity_poly.pdbx_strand_id
1 'polypeptide(L)'
;MVFMVTLWSTLRAQENYKLYIAGIQVTSENAYNVTGNGITGSVSYDANIQTLTLDGVKIDAPNGSNAINNTGIRGLIIKLIGNNTVNAVGSNAGIKLNGNTAIVGNGSLVSVSNDNCGILIEPNTTLSINNKAIVEAKGNYGITGKDGTKNEKLMIEDAIVKAVGKSGSIVDIKDLILDDCTITEPQGAEFNQTTHAVEKDGSKVKTEIIIKKVSVLSKYKLYVAGIQVTSENTHNITGTGITGSVSYDEVKQILTLDNVTINADNKQGILNEGIDNLTIKLINNSKITTNHSGITVKKNTTIEGNGSLMINSDISAIYIRGDKTTLSIKNGCTLDLKGKWGISGRTGKNGEALTVSNSTLKVVGTNGSISDLTALMLIDCVIEKPKGAKFNGETRCVELNGNKVKTEIIIKPDNSSVITYGIKISGTEVTSNNASNITGTGITGSVSYDNVSKVLTLNNASITAPSGENGIWNREVTDLKINLIGNNSINAPTYSGIFLNNNTVINGNGSLTVTANDYIGIFIGSKTELTVKDGCTIKVNGKWGISGSNGTNGEKLIINNATIKSTGSSGSIVDLVDLVLVDCVIQQPKGAIFNNTLHCVELNGEKVKTEVIIIPQKETGLISTHKDKVISVWSNNGMLNIRTNDNVSLQNIQIYSISGQLIHNINTLSSEISVSLPSGTYMIKVANTVEKTIVK
;
A
#
# COMPACT_ATOMS: atom_id res chain seq x y z
N MET A 1 39.16 -2.15 -52.30
CA MET A 1 38.74 -0.76 -52.01
C MET A 1 38.11 -0.76 -50.63
N VAL A 2 38.81 -0.23 -49.64
CA VAL A 2 38.38 -0.23 -48.23
C VAL A 2 37.24 0.78 -48.07
N PHE A 3 36.07 0.33 -47.67
CA PHE A 3 34.99 1.21 -47.23
C PHE A 3 35.12 1.44 -45.72
N MET A 4 35.50 2.66 -45.38
CA MET A 4 35.60 3.17 -44.01
C MET A 4 34.20 3.55 -43.55
N VAL A 5 33.66 2.84 -42.55
CA VAL A 5 32.40 3.22 -41.89
C VAL A 5 32.75 4.15 -40.73
N THR A 6 32.51 5.44 -40.91
CA THR A 6 32.53 6.42 -39.80
C THR A 6 31.28 6.25 -38.96
N LEU A 7 31.42 5.71 -37.74
CA LEU A 7 30.40 5.79 -36.71
C LEU A 7 30.25 7.25 -36.25
N TRP A 8 29.06 7.79 -36.37
CA TRP A 8 28.67 9.04 -35.70
C TRP A 8 28.37 8.72 -34.23
N SER A 9 29.31 9.02 -33.33
CA SER A 9 28.99 9.14 -31.91
C SER A 9 28.41 10.54 -31.69
N THR A 10 27.15 10.62 -31.26
CA THR A 10 26.61 11.87 -30.71
C THR A 10 27.30 12.12 -29.38
N LEU A 11 28.31 13.01 -29.35
CA LEU A 11 28.80 13.60 -28.11
C LEU A 11 27.60 14.28 -27.43
N ARG A 12 27.13 13.74 -26.30
CA ARG A 12 26.34 14.54 -25.35
C ARG A 12 27.31 15.47 -24.64
N ALA A 13 27.00 16.77 -24.61
CA ALA A 13 27.81 17.73 -23.87
C ALA A 13 27.83 17.35 -22.38
N GLN A 14 29.02 17.33 -21.77
CA GLN A 14 29.17 17.09 -20.33
C GLN A 14 28.63 18.29 -19.57
N GLU A 15 27.60 18.07 -18.75
CA GLU A 15 27.09 19.11 -17.86
C GLU A 15 27.89 19.10 -16.56
N ASN A 16 28.38 20.27 -16.15
CA ASN A 16 29.10 20.48 -14.90
C ASN A 16 28.15 21.06 -13.85
N TYR A 17 27.91 20.33 -12.77
CA TYR A 17 27.06 20.80 -11.69
C TYR A 17 27.85 21.67 -10.71
N LYS A 18 27.15 22.57 -10.02
CA LYS A 18 27.73 23.47 -8.99
C LYS A 18 27.96 22.74 -7.65
N LEU A 19 28.40 21.49 -7.71
CA LEU A 19 28.60 20.60 -6.56
C LEU A 19 29.95 19.92 -6.67
N TYR A 20 30.70 19.90 -5.57
CA TYR A 20 31.96 19.18 -5.47
C TYR A 20 31.96 18.25 -4.27
N ILE A 21 32.52 17.05 -4.44
CA ILE A 21 32.68 16.04 -3.40
C ILE A 21 34.17 15.69 -3.31
N ALA A 22 34.81 15.92 -2.16
CA ALA A 22 36.26 15.79 -1.96
C ALA A 22 37.10 16.48 -3.05
N GLY A 23 36.67 17.66 -3.50
CA GLY A 23 37.33 18.42 -4.56
C GLY A 23 37.00 17.98 -6.00
N ILE A 24 36.26 16.89 -6.18
CA ILE A 24 35.83 16.39 -7.50
C ILE A 24 34.52 17.05 -7.90
N GLN A 25 34.49 17.70 -9.06
CA GLN A 25 33.26 18.29 -9.60
C GLN A 25 32.28 17.20 -10.02
N VAL A 26 31.03 17.31 -9.60
CA VAL A 26 29.96 16.44 -10.07
C VAL A 26 29.57 16.87 -11.47
N THR A 27 29.49 15.92 -12.39
CA THR A 27 29.16 16.11 -13.80
C THR A 27 28.12 15.08 -14.23
N SER A 28 27.47 15.28 -15.39
CA SER A 28 26.51 14.31 -15.94
C SER A 28 27.10 12.91 -16.15
N GLU A 29 28.42 12.79 -16.25
CA GLU A 29 29.13 11.52 -16.43
C GLU A 29 29.35 10.76 -15.10
N ASN A 30 29.70 11.46 -14.02
CA ASN A 30 29.99 10.83 -12.72
C ASN A 30 28.82 10.90 -11.72
N ALA A 31 27.73 11.59 -12.06
CA ALA A 31 26.61 11.83 -11.15
C ALA A 31 26.00 10.54 -10.58
N TYR A 32 25.92 9.45 -11.34
CA TYR A 32 25.38 8.19 -10.83
C TYR A 32 26.28 7.50 -9.80
N ASN A 33 27.58 7.81 -9.77
CA ASN A 33 28.55 7.25 -8.84
C ASN A 33 29.81 8.15 -8.74
N VAL A 34 29.80 9.08 -7.79
CA VAL A 34 30.92 10.00 -7.56
C VAL A 34 32.00 9.25 -6.79
N THR A 35 33.12 8.96 -7.47
CA THR A 35 34.25 8.21 -6.90
C THR A 35 35.51 9.07 -6.94
N GLY A 36 36.46 8.77 -6.05
CA GLY A 36 37.67 9.58 -5.90
C GLY A 36 38.55 9.15 -4.75
N ASN A 37 39.78 9.67 -4.71
CA ASN A 37 40.65 9.47 -3.57
C ASN A 37 40.01 10.06 -2.31
N GLY A 38 39.95 9.28 -1.23
CA GLY A 38 39.29 9.66 0.01
C GLY A 38 37.78 9.40 0.05
N ILE A 39 37.13 8.95 -1.03
CA ILE A 39 35.70 8.58 -1.03
C ILE A 39 35.56 7.06 -0.92
N THR A 40 34.85 6.59 0.10
CA THR A 40 34.51 5.18 0.30
C THR A 40 33.02 5.05 0.61
N GLY A 41 32.36 3.98 0.17
CA GLY A 41 30.89 3.87 0.20
C GLY A 41 30.25 4.40 -1.08
N SER A 42 28.95 4.74 -1.03
CA SER A 42 28.17 5.12 -2.22
C SER A 42 27.76 6.59 -2.17
N VAL A 43 28.09 7.32 -3.25
CA VAL A 43 27.70 8.72 -3.46
C VAL A 43 27.10 8.86 -4.85
N SER A 44 25.86 9.34 -4.94
CA SER A 44 25.21 9.63 -6.22
C SER A 44 24.46 10.95 -6.17
N TYR A 45 24.29 11.58 -7.32
CA TYR A 45 23.58 12.84 -7.51
C TYR A 45 22.55 12.69 -8.63
N ASP A 46 21.29 12.95 -8.34
CA ASP A 46 20.22 13.06 -9.33
C ASP A 46 19.94 14.55 -9.60
N ALA A 47 20.26 15.00 -10.81
CA ALA A 47 20.09 16.39 -11.21
C ALA A 47 18.62 16.80 -11.40
N ASN A 48 17.71 15.86 -11.72
CA ASN A 48 16.30 16.16 -11.98
C ASN A 48 15.57 16.58 -10.70
N ILE A 49 15.95 15.96 -9.59
CA ILE A 49 15.40 16.23 -8.25
C ILE A 49 16.42 16.89 -7.32
N GLN A 50 17.57 17.31 -7.87
CA GLN A 50 18.68 17.96 -7.16
C GLN A 50 19.08 17.24 -5.87
N THR A 51 19.15 15.91 -5.89
CA THR A 51 19.37 15.09 -4.69
C THR A 51 20.74 14.42 -4.72
N LEU A 52 21.62 14.77 -3.78
CA LEU A 52 22.85 14.06 -3.44
C LEU A 52 22.50 12.96 -2.41
N THR A 53 22.61 11.70 -2.78
CA THR A 53 22.42 10.56 -1.87
C THR A 53 23.77 10.11 -1.32
N LEU A 54 23.88 10.06 0.01
CA LEU A 54 25.00 9.50 0.75
C LEU A 54 24.52 8.20 1.41
N ASP A 55 25.11 7.07 1.03
CA ASP A 55 24.77 5.76 1.58
C ASP A 55 25.99 5.07 2.16
N GLY A 56 26.08 5.10 3.49
CA GLY A 56 27.18 4.51 4.26
C GLY A 56 28.56 5.05 3.87
N VAL A 57 28.64 6.33 3.49
CA VAL A 57 29.86 6.91 2.92
C VAL A 57 30.85 7.36 4.00
N LYS A 58 32.14 7.24 3.72
CA LYS A 58 33.19 8.03 4.37
C LYS A 58 33.97 8.82 3.34
N ILE A 59 33.99 10.15 3.49
CA ILE A 59 34.68 11.10 2.63
C ILE A 59 35.80 11.78 3.43
N ASP A 60 37.05 11.52 3.06
CA ASP A 60 38.25 12.17 3.60
C ASP A 60 38.79 13.15 2.53
N ALA A 61 38.40 14.43 2.62
CA ALA A 61 38.74 15.43 1.61
C ALA A 61 40.24 15.74 1.61
N PRO A 62 40.86 15.90 0.42
CA PRO A 62 42.25 16.33 0.33
C PRO A 62 42.42 17.77 0.85
N ASN A 63 43.64 18.12 1.24
CA ASN A 63 43.96 19.49 1.65
C ASN A 63 43.60 20.49 0.54
N GLY A 64 42.98 21.61 0.91
CA GLY A 64 42.47 22.62 -0.01
C GLY A 64 41.06 22.36 -0.54
N SER A 65 40.38 21.30 -0.10
CA SER A 65 39.00 20.97 -0.51
C SER A 65 38.07 20.80 0.70
N ASN A 66 36.83 21.29 0.56
CA ASN A 66 35.75 20.88 1.45
C ASN A 66 35.31 19.45 1.09
N ALA A 67 34.79 18.69 2.05
CA ALA A 67 34.32 17.33 1.76
C ALA A 67 33.05 17.34 0.91
N ILE A 68 32.12 18.25 1.19
CA ILE A 68 30.98 18.58 0.32
C ILE A 68 30.94 20.09 0.11
N ASN A 69 30.87 20.55 -1.14
CA ASN A 69 30.80 21.96 -1.48
C ASN A 69 29.65 22.23 -2.47
N ASN A 70 28.53 22.73 -1.96
CA ASN A 70 27.47 23.27 -2.79
C ASN A 70 27.82 24.72 -3.15
N THR A 71 28.31 24.94 -4.36
CA THR A 71 28.75 26.27 -4.82
C THR A 71 27.63 27.13 -5.40
N GLY A 72 26.41 26.58 -5.56
CA GLY A 72 25.27 27.36 -6.06
C GLY A 72 24.06 26.57 -6.59
N ILE A 73 23.88 25.31 -6.20
CA ILE A 73 22.63 24.58 -6.44
C ILE A 73 21.61 25.08 -5.40
N ARG A 74 20.54 25.72 -5.90
CA ARG A 74 19.42 26.19 -5.06
C ARG A 74 18.43 25.05 -4.89
N GLY A 75 18.18 24.64 -3.65
CA GLY A 75 17.27 23.53 -3.35
C GLY A 75 17.94 22.17 -3.33
N LEU A 76 19.25 22.10 -3.11
CA LEU A 76 19.97 20.83 -3.00
C LEU A 76 19.39 19.99 -1.85
N ILE A 77 19.09 18.73 -2.11
CA ILE A 77 18.73 17.76 -1.08
C ILE A 77 19.94 16.85 -0.86
N ILE A 78 20.41 16.72 0.38
CA ILE A 78 21.37 15.71 0.80
C ILE A 78 20.58 14.62 1.52
N LYS A 79 20.39 13.47 0.88
CA LYS A 79 19.65 12.34 1.42
C LYS A 79 20.61 11.37 2.11
N LEU A 80 20.36 11.10 3.38
CA LEU A 80 21.17 10.21 4.22
C LEU A 80 20.58 8.81 4.26
N ILE A 81 21.41 7.82 3.94
CA ILE A 81 21.17 6.39 4.13
C ILE A 81 22.38 5.82 4.90
N GLY A 82 22.12 4.95 5.87
CA GLY A 82 23.18 4.40 6.71
C GLY A 82 23.93 5.46 7.53
N ASN A 83 25.19 5.18 7.86
CA ASN A 83 26.05 6.08 8.65
C ASN A 83 27.10 6.73 7.76
N ASN A 84 27.07 8.05 7.67
CA ASN A 84 27.91 8.83 6.77
C ASN A 84 28.91 9.67 7.56
N THR A 85 30.13 9.81 7.07
CA THR A 85 31.17 10.66 7.66
C THR A 85 31.84 11.48 6.59
N VAL A 86 32.00 12.78 6.82
CA VAL A 86 32.71 13.70 5.92
C VAL A 86 33.74 14.48 6.72
N ASN A 87 35.00 14.39 6.31
CA ASN A 87 36.15 14.95 6.99
C ASN A 87 36.86 15.93 6.05
N ALA A 88 37.16 17.12 6.54
CA ALA A 88 38.01 18.09 5.88
C ALA A 88 39.21 18.48 6.76
N VAL A 89 40.30 18.92 6.14
CA VAL A 89 41.53 19.30 6.84
C VAL A 89 41.92 20.75 6.51
N GLY A 90 42.71 21.36 7.40
CA GLY A 90 43.16 22.74 7.26
C GLY A 90 42.00 23.72 7.27
N SER A 91 42.10 24.77 6.45
CA SER A 91 41.13 25.87 6.42
C SER A 91 39.80 25.55 5.73
N ASN A 92 39.46 24.28 5.49
CA ASN A 92 38.27 23.86 4.74
C ASN A 92 37.18 23.34 5.68
N ALA A 93 35.92 23.61 5.35
CA ALA A 93 34.77 23.09 6.08
C ALA A 93 34.49 21.63 5.70
N GLY A 94 33.90 20.86 6.62
CA GLY A 94 33.36 19.54 6.27
C GLY A 94 32.30 19.69 5.17
N ILE A 95 31.34 20.58 5.38
CA ILE A 95 30.31 20.92 4.40
C ILE A 95 30.25 22.43 4.23
N LYS A 96 30.29 22.91 2.98
CA LYS A 96 30.14 24.33 2.63
C LYS A 96 28.93 24.52 1.71
N LEU A 97 28.05 25.46 2.06
CA LEU A 97 26.76 25.66 1.40
C LEU A 97 26.61 27.11 0.90
N ASN A 98 26.54 27.31 -0.41
CA ASN A 98 26.26 28.58 -1.10
C ASN A 98 24.95 28.53 -1.90
N GLY A 99 23.98 27.81 -1.36
CA GLY A 99 22.65 27.62 -1.93
C GLY A 99 21.79 26.84 -0.95
N ASN A 100 20.49 27.16 -0.89
CA ASN A 100 19.55 26.51 0.03
C ASN A 100 19.66 25.00 -0.07
N THR A 101 19.86 24.35 1.07
CA THR A 101 20.14 22.92 1.14
C THR A 101 19.32 22.28 2.25
N ALA A 102 18.70 21.13 1.95
CA ALA A 102 18.01 20.30 2.93
C ALA A 102 18.82 19.02 3.18
N ILE A 103 19.05 18.65 4.44
CA ILE A 103 19.59 17.33 4.83
C ILE A 103 18.42 16.49 5.35
N VAL A 104 18.18 15.33 4.73
CA VAL A 104 16.97 14.54 4.95
C VAL A 104 17.25 13.04 5.06
N GLY A 105 16.31 12.29 5.61
CA GLY A 105 16.32 10.82 5.62
C GLY A 105 16.79 10.22 6.93
N ASN A 106 16.44 8.96 7.19
CA ASN A 106 16.66 8.29 8.47
C ASN A 106 18.13 7.89 8.77
N GLY A 107 19.08 8.31 7.93
CA GLY A 107 20.52 8.05 8.11
C GLY A 107 21.20 9.06 9.04
N SER A 108 22.48 8.81 9.35
CA SER A 108 23.33 9.71 10.13
C SER A 108 24.43 10.34 9.28
N LEU A 109 24.88 11.54 9.66
CA LEU A 109 25.99 12.27 9.05
C LEU A 109 26.86 12.91 10.13
N VAL A 110 28.13 12.57 10.15
CA VAL A 110 29.15 13.25 10.97
C VAL A 110 30.02 14.11 10.06
N SER A 111 29.99 15.42 10.23
CA SER A 111 30.81 16.39 9.48
C SER A 111 31.89 16.98 10.37
N VAL A 112 33.15 16.78 10.01
CA VAL A 112 34.31 17.16 10.83
C VAL A 112 35.28 18.04 10.05
N SER A 113 35.74 19.13 10.68
CA SER A 113 36.92 19.88 10.24
C SER A 113 37.79 20.25 11.45
N ASN A 114 39.08 19.96 11.41
CA ASN A 114 39.96 20.17 12.58
C ASN A 114 40.22 21.65 12.89
N ASP A 115 40.39 22.48 11.86
CA ASP A 115 40.83 23.87 11.97
C ASP A 115 39.79 24.88 11.49
N ASN A 116 38.72 24.44 10.79
CA ASN A 116 37.61 25.29 10.37
C ASN A 116 36.29 24.83 11.01
N CYS A 117 35.23 24.55 10.24
CA CYS A 117 33.91 24.24 10.78
C CYS A 117 33.34 22.93 10.24
N GLY A 118 32.47 22.30 11.03
CA GLY A 118 31.74 21.13 10.57
C GLY A 118 30.83 21.50 9.39
N ILE A 119 30.04 22.57 9.53
CA ILE A 119 29.17 23.07 8.47
C ILE A 119 29.25 24.61 8.37
N LEU A 120 29.50 25.10 7.15
CA LEU A 120 29.50 26.53 6.80
C LEU A 120 28.28 26.88 5.94
N ILE A 121 27.50 27.85 6.40
CA ILE A 121 26.36 28.44 5.68
C ILE A 121 26.80 29.80 5.14
N GLU A 122 26.87 29.95 3.81
CA GLU A 122 27.26 31.22 3.17
C GLU A 122 26.09 32.22 3.11
N PRO A 123 26.35 33.52 2.86
CA PRO A 123 25.34 34.55 2.72
C PRO A 123 24.11 34.15 1.90
N ASN A 124 22.92 34.51 2.40
CA ASN A 124 21.61 34.24 1.80
C ASN A 124 21.30 32.76 1.59
N THR A 125 21.85 31.89 2.45
CA THR A 125 21.61 30.44 2.40
C THR A 125 20.85 29.98 3.63
N THR A 126 19.84 29.12 3.40
CA THR A 126 19.18 28.34 4.46
C THR A 126 19.67 26.89 4.41
N LEU A 127 20.10 26.38 5.56
CA LEU A 127 20.24 24.95 5.82
C LEU A 127 19.01 24.46 6.57
N SER A 128 18.28 23.49 6.01
CA SER A 128 17.20 22.78 6.68
C SER A 128 17.64 21.36 7.02
N ILE A 129 17.39 20.88 8.22
CA ILE A 129 17.65 19.49 8.62
C ILE A 129 16.34 18.88 9.10
N ASN A 130 15.84 17.89 8.37
CA ASN A 130 14.51 17.31 8.65
C ASN A 130 14.36 15.83 8.28
N ASN A 131 13.13 15.31 8.40
CA ASN A 131 12.77 13.93 8.06
C ASN A 131 13.67 12.89 8.75
N LYS A 132 13.79 13.01 10.08
CA LYS A 132 14.53 12.12 10.99
C LYS A 132 16.03 12.02 10.76
N ALA A 133 16.61 12.97 10.04
CA ALA A 133 18.06 13.05 9.86
C ALA A 133 18.79 13.24 11.20
N ILE A 134 19.93 12.56 11.34
CA ILE A 134 20.84 12.74 12.48
C ILE A 134 22.12 13.38 11.97
N VAL A 135 22.39 14.62 12.36
CA VAL A 135 23.56 15.38 11.89
C VAL A 135 24.43 15.79 13.07
N GLU A 136 25.72 15.48 13.00
CA GLU A 136 26.73 15.86 13.99
C GLU A 136 27.82 16.70 13.31
N ALA A 137 28.00 17.95 13.74
CA ALA A 137 28.95 18.88 13.15
C ALA A 137 30.04 19.27 14.15
N LYS A 138 31.31 19.07 13.79
CA LYS A 138 32.46 19.29 14.66
C LYS A 138 33.54 20.14 14.00
N GLY A 139 34.08 21.10 14.75
CA GLY A 139 35.33 21.77 14.35
C GLY A 139 35.81 22.86 15.30
N ASN A 140 36.54 23.85 14.78
CA ASN A 140 36.72 25.12 15.47
C ASN A 140 35.36 25.82 15.67
N TYR A 141 34.46 25.69 14.70
CA TYR A 141 33.03 25.93 14.86
C TYR A 141 32.23 24.68 14.51
N GLY A 142 31.11 24.42 15.19
CA GLY A 142 30.24 23.29 14.85
C GLY A 142 29.47 23.58 13.56
N ILE A 143 28.46 24.43 13.66
CA ILE A 143 27.71 25.01 12.54
C ILE A 143 27.85 26.53 12.60
N THR A 144 28.26 27.16 11.50
CA THR A 144 28.48 28.60 11.47
C THR A 144 28.00 29.25 10.18
N GLY A 145 27.57 30.50 10.26
CA GLY A 145 27.48 31.40 9.10
C GLY A 145 28.74 32.27 8.98
N LYS A 146 28.66 33.40 8.27
CA LYS A 146 29.79 34.30 8.08
C LYS A 146 29.95 35.30 9.23
N ASP A 147 28.86 35.99 9.57
CA ASP A 147 28.82 36.98 10.66
C ASP A 147 27.40 37.16 11.24
N GLY A 148 26.43 36.35 10.81
CA GLY A 148 25.03 36.43 11.21
C GLY A 148 24.24 37.60 10.62
N THR A 149 24.86 38.46 9.81
CA THR A 149 24.22 39.65 9.23
C THR A 149 23.82 39.47 7.77
N LYS A 150 24.16 38.34 7.15
CA LYS A 150 23.95 38.09 5.71
C LYS A 150 22.86 37.06 5.44
N ASN A 151 21.86 36.96 6.33
CA ASN A 151 20.67 36.14 6.16
C ASN A 151 20.97 34.63 6.06
N GLU A 152 22.00 34.15 6.76
CA GLU A 152 22.31 32.74 6.95
C GLU A 152 21.32 32.13 7.96
N LYS A 153 20.63 31.04 7.61
CA LYS A 153 19.60 30.45 8.48
C LYS A 153 19.83 28.97 8.71
N LEU A 154 19.54 28.51 9.92
CA LEU A 154 19.44 27.09 10.27
C LEU A 154 18.01 26.77 10.68
N MET A 155 17.37 25.85 9.96
CA MET A 155 16.03 25.34 10.26
C MET A 155 16.12 23.86 10.66
N ILE A 156 15.49 23.48 11.76
CA ILE A 156 15.50 22.10 12.26
C ILE A 156 14.05 21.67 12.56
N GLU A 157 13.62 20.57 11.95
CA GLU A 157 12.26 20.02 12.05
C GLU A 157 12.33 18.50 12.07
N ASP A 158 11.77 17.81 13.07
CA ASP A 158 11.79 16.33 13.17
C ASP A 158 13.19 15.72 12.91
N ALA A 159 14.23 16.27 13.53
CA ALA A 159 15.62 15.82 13.35
C ALA A 159 16.41 15.84 14.66
N ILE A 160 17.60 15.23 14.66
CA ILE A 160 18.58 15.32 15.75
C ILE A 160 19.83 16.01 15.23
N VAL A 161 20.16 17.17 15.79
CA VAL A 161 21.35 17.94 15.44
C VAL A 161 22.27 18.04 16.65
N LYS A 162 23.52 17.65 16.46
CA LYS A 162 24.60 17.80 17.43
C LYS A 162 25.66 18.74 16.87
N ALA A 163 26.10 19.72 17.65
CA ALA A 163 27.14 20.64 17.22
C ALA A 163 28.18 20.87 18.32
N VAL A 164 29.46 20.80 17.95
CA VAL A 164 30.59 21.04 18.86
C VAL A 164 31.63 21.94 18.17
N GLY A 165 31.94 23.08 18.78
CA GLY A 165 32.94 24.00 18.26
C GLY A 165 33.85 24.59 19.34
N LYS A 166 35.17 24.54 19.14
CA LYS A 166 36.16 25.12 20.07
C LYS A 166 35.96 26.62 20.32
N SER A 167 35.56 27.36 19.29
CA SER A 167 35.29 28.81 19.32
C SER A 167 33.80 29.13 19.37
N GLY A 168 32.93 28.16 19.07
CA GLY A 168 31.47 28.23 19.23
C GLY A 168 30.75 27.10 18.50
N SER A 169 29.77 26.47 19.14
CA SER A 169 29.10 25.28 18.61
C SER A 169 28.05 25.61 17.54
N ILE A 170 27.20 26.62 17.74
CA ILE A 170 26.30 27.18 16.72
C ILE A 170 26.39 28.71 16.82
N VAL A 171 27.00 29.35 15.82
CA VAL A 171 27.33 30.79 15.84
C VAL A 171 27.21 31.45 14.46
N ASP A 172 27.24 32.78 14.44
CA ASP A 172 27.34 33.63 13.26
C ASP A 172 26.27 33.33 12.18
N ILE A 173 25.08 32.88 12.60
CA ILE A 173 23.88 32.72 11.76
C ILE A 173 22.83 33.79 12.12
N LYS A 174 22.06 34.23 11.13
CA LYS A 174 21.03 35.25 11.33
C LYS A 174 19.88 34.72 12.20
N ASP A 175 19.35 33.56 11.83
CA ASP A 175 18.20 32.93 12.46
C ASP A 175 18.45 31.43 12.73
N LEU A 176 18.10 30.99 13.95
CA LEU A 176 17.88 29.59 14.28
C LEU A 176 16.37 29.36 14.45
N ILE A 177 15.79 28.53 13.58
CA ILE A 177 14.36 28.21 13.56
C ILE A 177 14.21 26.76 13.98
N LEU A 178 13.51 26.53 15.09
CA LEU A 178 13.23 25.19 15.62
C LEU A 178 11.73 24.93 15.49
N ASP A 179 11.37 23.96 14.65
CA ASP A 179 10.00 23.48 14.49
C ASP A 179 9.88 22.10 15.15
N ASP A 180 8.97 21.97 16.12
CA ASP A 180 8.83 20.79 16.99
C ASP A 180 10.12 20.33 17.71
N CYS A 181 11.18 21.15 17.71
CA CYS A 181 12.49 20.84 18.29
C CYS A 181 12.87 21.85 19.37
N THR A 182 13.77 21.45 20.28
CA THR A 182 14.36 22.37 21.26
C THR A 182 15.83 22.06 21.51
N ILE A 183 16.57 23.05 22.02
CA ILE A 183 17.92 22.86 22.54
C ILE A 183 17.78 22.11 23.88
N THR A 184 18.15 20.83 23.87
CA THR A 184 18.10 19.95 25.04
C THR A 184 19.39 19.98 25.86
N GLU A 185 20.53 20.21 25.20
CA GLU A 185 21.82 20.34 25.87
C GLU A 185 22.63 21.50 25.27
N PRO A 186 23.40 22.24 26.11
CA PRO A 186 23.32 22.20 27.56
C PRO A 186 21.99 22.80 28.04
N GLN A 187 21.40 22.26 29.10
CA GLN A 187 20.14 22.78 29.65
C GLN A 187 20.26 24.30 29.94
N GLY A 188 19.24 25.05 29.49
CA GLY A 188 19.16 26.51 29.63
C GLY A 188 19.87 27.31 28.54
N ALA A 189 20.47 26.65 27.54
CA ALA A 189 21.00 27.35 26.37
C ALA A 189 19.88 27.82 25.43
N GLU A 190 20.06 29.02 24.87
CA GLU A 190 19.11 29.65 23.95
C GLU A 190 19.84 30.38 22.81
N PHE A 191 19.16 30.58 21.69
CA PHE A 191 19.71 31.36 20.57
C PHE A 191 19.50 32.85 20.80
N ASN A 192 20.60 33.59 20.90
CA ASN A 192 20.61 35.03 21.06
C ASN A 192 20.66 35.71 19.69
N GLN A 193 19.57 36.38 19.30
CA GLN A 193 19.46 37.07 18.01
C GLN A 193 20.40 38.29 17.87
N THR A 194 20.91 38.83 18.99
CA THR A 194 21.80 40.00 18.99
C THR A 194 23.24 39.59 18.73
N THR A 195 23.69 38.49 19.36
CA THR A 195 25.06 37.99 19.23
C THR A 195 25.20 36.90 18.16
N HIS A 196 24.08 36.51 17.54
CA HIS A 196 24.02 35.49 16.49
C HIS A 196 24.56 34.12 16.92
N ALA A 197 24.41 33.77 18.19
CA ALA A 197 24.97 32.54 18.76
C ALA A 197 24.00 31.82 19.70
N VAL A 198 24.16 30.51 19.81
CA VAL A 198 23.59 29.78 20.95
C VAL A 198 24.46 30.04 22.18
N GLU A 199 23.84 30.58 23.22
CA GLU A 199 24.48 31.02 24.44
C GLU A 199 23.89 30.32 25.66
N LYS A 200 24.71 30.20 26.69
CA LYS A 200 24.29 29.86 28.05
C LYS A 200 24.90 30.87 28.99
N ASP A 201 24.08 31.46 29.85
CA ASP A 201 24.48 32.50 30.80
C ASP A 201 25.23 33.67 30.13
N GLY A 202 24.77 34.07 28.93
CA GLY A 202 25.34 35.17 28.13
C GLY A 202 26.69 34.88 27.46
N SER A 203 27.15 33.62 27.47
CA SER A 203 28.39 33.20 26.81
C SER A 203 28.14 32.17 25.71
N LYS A 204 28.86 32.28 24.59
CA LYS A 204 28.79 31.32 23.47
C LYS A 204 29.06 29.89 23.97
N VAL A 205 28.16 28.96 23.66
CA VAL A 205 28.33 27.54 24.00
C VAL A 205 29.44 26.95 23.14
N LYS A 206 30.44 26.34 23.78
CA LYS A 206 31.58 25.64 23.15
C LYS A 206 31.57 24.13 23.37
N THR A 207 30.66 23.65 24.22
CA THR A 207 30.39 22.23 24.45
C THR A 207 29.37 21.71 23.44
N GLU A 208 29.03 20.43 23.51
CA GLU A 208 28.00 19.84 22.67
C GLU A 208 26.65 20.54 22.87
N ILE A 209 26.08 21.01 21.76
CA ILE A 209 24.68 21.39 21.67
C ILE A 209 23.91 20.20 21.10
N ILE A 210 22.82 19.80 21.75
CA ILE A 210 21.89 18.79 21.23
C ILE A 210 20.53 19.42 20.99
N ILE A 211 20.12 19.49 19.72
CA ILE A 211 18.77 19.89 19.32
C ILE A 211 18.04 18.63 18.85
N LYS A 212 16.86 18.39 19.40
CA LYS A 212 16.00 17.29 18.98
C LYS A 212 14.54 17.60 19.23
N LYS A 213 13.66 16.85 18.58
CA LYS A 213 12.24 16.84 18.92
C LYS A 213 12.06 16.47 20.39
N VAL A 214 11.39 17.34 21.13
CA VAL A 214 10.85 17.01 22.45
C VAL A 214 9.39 16.75 22.24
N SER A 215 9.03 15.47 22.14
CA SER A 215 7.64 15.05 22.14
C SER A 215 7.01 15.56 23.43
N VAL A 216 6.07 16.50 23.33
CA VAL A 216 5.13 16.74 24.43
C VAL A 216 4.47 15.40 24.72
N LEU A 217 4.70 14.86 25.93
CA LEU A 217 4.11 13.61 26.38
C LEU A 217 2.60 13.74 26.33
N SER A 218 2.00 13.27 25.24
CA SER A 218 0.56 13.31 25.06
C SER A 218 -0.02 12.19 25.90
N LYS A 219 -0.86 12.54 26.87
CA LYS A 219 -1.55 11.60 27.75
C LYS A 219 -2.95 11.37 27.21
N TYR A 220 -3.24 10.14 26.82
CA TYR A 220 -4.56 9.76 26.36
C TYR A 220 -5.42 9.36 27.56
N LYS A 221 -6.72 9.69 27.52
CA LYS A 221 -7.71 9.25 28.54
C LYS A 221 -8.11 7.80 28.30
N LEU A 222 -7.11 6.94 28.16
CA LEU A 222 -7.19 5.51 27.89
C LEU A 222 -6.18 4.81 28.78
N TYR A 223 -6.59 3.71 29.42
CA TYR A 223 -5.74 2.97 30.34
C TYR A 223 -5.88 1.46 30.10
N VAL A 224 -4.77 0.73 30.22
CA VAL A 224 -4.71 -0.74 30.16
C VAL A 224 -4.02 -1.24 31.42
N ALA A 225 -4.68 -2.07 32.22
CA ALA A 225 -4.22 -2.48 33.55
C ALA A 225 -3.80 -1.30 34.46
N GLY A 226 -4.47 -0.15 34.30
CA GLY A 226 -4.16 1.11 34.98
C GLY A 226 -2.92 1.86 34.46
N ILE A 227 -2.27 1.38 33.41
CA ILE A 227 -1.19 2.10 32.72
C ILE A 227 -1.84 3.08 31.75
N GLN A 228 -1.55 4.37 31.91
CA GLN A 228 -2.06 5.39 31.00
C GLN A 228 -1.37 5.27 29.64
N VAL A 229 -2.16 5.30 28.58
CA VAL A 229 -1.62 5.34 27.22
C VAL A 229 -1.04 6.74 26.96
N THR A 230 0.19 6.79 26.45
CA THR A 230 0.90 8.01 26.10
C THR A 230 1.52 7.91 24.72
N SER A 231 1.90 9.04 24.13
CA SER A 231 2.65 9.08 22.86
C SER A 231 3.94 8.26 22.86
N GLU A 232 4.48 7.91 24.04
CA GLU A 232 5.68 7.08 24.18
C GLU A 232 5.39 5.58 24.18
N ASN A 233 4.18 5.14 24.55
CA ASN A 233 3.85 3.73 24.69
C ASN A 233 2.77 3.25 23.70
N THR A 234 2.31 4.10 22.79
CA THR A 234 1.28 3.77 21.79
C THR A 234 1.65 2.56 20.94
N HIS A 235 2.92 2.38 20.58
CA HIS A 235 3.35 1.23 19.79
C HIS A 235 3.40 -0.09 20.60
N ASN A 236 3.49 -0.02 21.93
CA ASN A 236 3.63 -1.18 22.80
C ASN A 236 3.27 -0.84 24.25
N ILE A 237 2.00 -1.01 24.61
CA ILE A 237 1.51 -0.78 25.97
C ILE A 237 1.85 -2.02 26.80
N THR A 238 2.86 -1.88 27.66
CA THR A 238 3.39 -2.98 28.47
C THR A 238 3.43 -2.62 29.95
N GLY A 239 3.48 -3.64 30.80
CA GLY A 239 3.71 -3.50 32.24
C GLY A 239 3.28 -4.75 32.99
N THR A 240 3.35 -4.70 34.32
CA THR A 240 3.02 -5.85 35.17
C THR A 240 1.61 -6.36 34.89
N GLY A 241 1.52 -7.66 34.62
CA GLY A 241 0.25 -8.34 34.32
C GLY A 241 -0.17 -8.27 32.85
N ILE A 242 0.56 -7.60 31.97
CA ILE A 242 0.30 -7.58 30.52
C ILE A 242 1.32 -8.47 29.81
N THR A 243 0.85 -9.49 29.09
CA THR A 243 1.65 -10.29 28.14
C THR A 243 0.96 -10.33 26.79
N GLY A 244 1.72 -10.55 25.71
CA GLY A 244 1.21 -10.41 24.33
C GLY A 244 1.38 -9.00 23.79
N SER A 245 0.64 -8.63 22.74
CA SER A 245 0.79 -7.34 22.08
C SER A 245 -0.43 -6.44 22.27
N VAL A 246 -0.18 -5.22 22.74
CA VAL A 246 -1.17 -4.15 22.87
C VAL A 246 -0.60 -2.88 22.25
N SER A 247 -1.33 -2.29 21.32
CA SER A 247 -0.93 -1.02 20.69
C SER A 247 -2.13 -0.11 20.48
N TYR A 248 -1.89 1.18 20.40
CA TYR A 248 -2.90 2.22 20.19
C TYR A 248 -2.50 3.11 19.00
N ASP A 249 -3.33 3.15 17.98
CA ASP A 249 -3.23 4.13 16.88
C ASP A 249 -4.05 5.36 17.27
N GLU A 250 -3.36 6.44 17.63
CA GLU A 250 -3.96 7.71 18.08
C GLU A 250 -4.72 8.47 16.97
N VAL A 251 -4.32 8.30 15.71
CA VAL A 251 -4.95 8.95 14.55
C VAL A 251 -6.27 8.26 14.22
N LYS A 252 -6.26 6.92 14.22
CA LYS A 252 -7.47 6.12 13.93
C LYS A 252 -8.31 5.83 15.18
N GLN A 253 -7.78 6.13 16.36
CA GLN A 253 -8.36 5.79 17.66
C GLN A 253 -8.64 4.28 17.81
N ILE A 254 -7.67 3.45 17.42
CA ILE A 254 -7.77 1.98 17.47
C ILE A 254 -6.81 1.42 18.52
N LEU A 255 -7.35 0.81 19.57
CA LEU A 255 -6.60 -0.05 20.50
C LEU A 255 -6.63 -1.50 19.98
N THR A 256 -5.49 -2.02 19.55
CA THR A 256 -5.37 -3.39 19.03
C THR A 256 -4.92 -4.33 20.14
N LEU A 257 -5.68 -5.42 20.33
CA LEU A 257 -5.33 -6.54 21.20
C LEU A 257 -4.98 -7.76 20.33
N ASP A 258 -3.72 -8.16 20.39
CA ASP A 258 -3.23 -9.33 19.66
C ASP A 258 -2.61 -10.34 20.63
N ASN A 259 -3.34 -11.44 20.84
CA ASN A 259 -2.97 -12.55 21.71
C ASN A 259 -2.57 -12.09 23.14
N VAL A 260 -3.32 -11.14 23.70
CA VAL A 260 -2.96 -10.50 24.98
C VAL A 260 -3.52 -11.26 26.18
N THR A 261 -2.76 -11.37 27.26
CA THR A 261 -3.28 -11.65 28.60
C THR A 261 -3.06 -10.43 29.49
N ILE A 262 -4.13 -9.92 30.11
CA ILE A 262 -4.12 -8.80 31.04
C ILE A 262 -4.61 -9.30 32.40
N ASN A 263 -3.75 -9.22 33.41
CA ASN A 263 -4.07 -9.47 34.81
C ASN A 263 -3.97 -8.13 35.56
N ALA A 264 -5.12 -7.56 35.93
CA ALA A 264 -5.21 -6.22 36.50
C ALA A 264 -5.76 -6.24 37.94
N ASP A 265 -4.88 -6.23 38.93
CA ASP A 265 -5.29 -6.21 40.34
C ASP A 265 -5.75 -4.81 40.78
N ASN A 266 -6.94 -4.75 41.37
CA ASN A 266 -7.64 -3.56 41.87
C ASN A 266 -7.85 -2.45 40.82
N LYS A 267 -7.78 -2.80 39.53
CA LYS A 267 -7.82 -1.87 38.39
C LYS A 267 -8.66 -2.45 37.27
N GLN A 268 -9.26 -1.59 36.44
CA GLN A 268 -9.89 -2.07 35.22
C GLN A 268 -8.85 -2.71 34.30
N GLY A 269 -9.25 -3.77 33.58
CA GLY A 269 -8.43 -4.34 32.51
C GLY A 269 -8.20 -3.31 31.40
N ILE A 270 -9.28 -2.68 30.93
CA ILE A 270 -9.24 -1.54 30.00
C ILE A 270 -10.22 -0.46 30.49
N LEU A 271 -9.79 0.79 30.50
CA LEU A 271 -10.63 1.95 30.79
C LEU A 271 -10.55 2.95 29.65
N ASN A 272 -11.64 3.07 28.89
CA ASN A 272 -11.85 4.22 28.01
C ASN A 272 -12.50 5.35 28.83
N GLU A 273 -11.68 6.27 29.32
CA GLU A 273 -12.15 7.39 30.14
C GLU A 273 -12.62 8.58 29.29
N GLY A 274 -12.06 8.77 28.08
CA GLY A 274 -12.35 9.97 27.30
C GLY A 274 -12.02 9.93 25.82
N ILE A 275 -11.76 8.77 25.22
CA ILE A 275 -11.57 8.66 23.77
C ILE A 275 -12.93 8.45 23.12
N ASP A 276 -13.39 9.48 22.41
CA ASP A 276 -14.64 9.40 21.63
C ASP A 276 -14.47 8.40 20.48
N ASN A 277 -15.47 7.54 20.28
CA ASN A 277 -15.53 6.54 19.21
C ASN A 277 -14.32 5.58 19.16
N LEU A 278 -13.71 5.27 20.31
CA LEU A 278 -12.62 4.30 20.41
C LEU A 278 -13.01 2.97 19.77
N THR A 279 -12.12 2.40 18.97
CA THR A 279 -12.25 1.02 18.50
C THR A 279 -11.27 0.11 19.25
N ILE A 280 -11.74 -1.00 19.81
CA ILE A 280 -10.93 -2.07 20.37
C ILE A 280 -10.94 -3.21 19.35
N LYS A 281 -9.81 -3.45 18.68
CA LYS A 281 -9.68 -4.44 17.61
C LYS A 281 -9.06 -5.74 18.13
N LEU A 282 -9.75 -6.86 17.93
CA LEU A 282 -9.32 -8.21 18.31
C LEU A 282 -8.76 -8.95 17.09
N ILE A 283 -7.50 -9.40 17.15
CA ILE A 283 -6.87 -10.18 16.06
C ILE A 283 -6.85 -11.68 16.41
N ASN A 284 -6.37 -12.01 17.61
CA ASN A 284 -6.25 -13.38 18.13
C ASN A 284 -6.99 -13.51 19.47
N ASN A 285 -6.69 -14.56 20.24
CA ASN A 285 -7.36 -14.85 21.51
C ASN A 285 -6.77 -14.01 22.64
N SER A 286 -7.58 -13.14 23.21
CA SER A 286 -7.21 -12.26 24.31
C SER A 286 -7.92 -12.64 25.60
N LYS A 287 -7.31 -12.35 26.75
CA LYS A 287 -7.86 -12.63 28.07
C LYS A 287 -7.64 -11.47 29.02
N ILE A 288 -8.67 -11.11 29.79
CA ILE A 288 -8.61 -10.15 30.89
C ILE A 288 -9.06 -10.86 32.17
N THR A 289 -8.24 -10.79 33.22
CA THR A 289 -8.58 -11.24 34.58
C THR A 289 -8.38 -10.09 35.56
N THR A 290 -9.38 -9.79 36.39
CA THR A 290 -9.31 -8.69 37.35
C THR A 290 -10.31 -8.87 38.50
N ASN A 291 -10.01 -8.34 39.68
CA ASN A 291 -10.99 -8.21 40.76
C ASN A 291 -11.79 -6.88 40.70
N HIS A 292 -11.65 -6.12 39.61
CA HIS A 292 -12.46 -4.94 39.30
C HIS A 292 -13.35 -5.24 38.08
N SER A 293 -13.61 -4.26 37.21
CA SER A 293 -14.38 -4.43 35.97
C SER A 293 -13.41 -4.71 34.82
N GLY A 294 -13.73 -5.67 33.95
CA GLY A 294 -12.85 -6.04 32.83
C GLY A 294 -12.61 -4.87 31.88
N ILE A 295 -13.68 -4.38 31.25
CA ILE A 295 -13.66 -3.18 30.41
C ILE A 295 -14.62 -2.15 30.99
N THR A 296 -14.20 -0.90 31.10
CA THR A 296 -15.09 0.22 31.43
C THR A 296 -15.07 1.26 30.31
N VAL A 297 -16.24 1.64 29.81
CA VAL A 297 -16.39 2.64 28.75
C VAL A 297 -17.19 3.84 29.23
N LYS A 298 -16.58 5.03 29.16
CA LYS A 298 -17.25 6.32 29.43
C LYS A 298 -17.61 7.07 28.14
N LYS A 299 -17.06 6.67 27.00
CA LYS A 299 -17.35 7.22 25.67
C LYS A 299 -17.75 6.09 24.71
N ASN A 300 -18.40 6.45 23.60
CA ASN A 300 -18.78 5.49 22.56
C ASN A 300 -17.59 4.64 22.17
N THR A 301 -17.76 3.33 22.20
CA THR A 301 -16.68 2.37 21.97
C THR A 301 -17.19 1.24 21.10
N THR A 302 -16.39 0.82 20.12
CA THR A 302 -16.64 -0.35 19.29
C THR A 302 -15.66 -1.46 19.67
N ILE A 303 -16.12 -2.70 19.80
CA ILE A 303 -15.28 -3.90 19.83
C ILE A 303 -15.51 -4.62 18.50
N GLU A 304 -14.43 -4.88 17.75
CA GLU A 304 -14.50 -5.54 16.45
C GLU A 304 -13.28 -6.43 16.16
N GLY A 305 -13.38 -7.22 15.09
CA GLY A 305 -12.30 -8.09 14.62
C GLY A 305 -12.57 -9.57 14.88
N ASN A 306 -11.84 -10.43 14.16
CA ASN A 306 -12.10 -11.87 14.15
C ASN A 306 -11.53 -12.60 15.39
N GLY A 307 -10.80 -11.89 16.26
CA GLY A 307 -10.26 -12.45 17.48
C GLY A 307 -11.33 -12.74 18.54
N SER A 308 -10.91 -13.45 19.59
CA SER A 308 -11.78 -13.71 20.75
C SER A 308 -11.29 -12.96 21.99
N LEU A 309 -12.19 -12.65 22.91
CA LEU A 309 -11.84 -12.04 24.19
C LEU A 309 -12.61 -12.71 25.34
N MET A 310 -11.85 -13.26 26.28
CA MET A 310 -12.37 -13.79 27.54
C MET A 310 -12.15 -12.78 28.66
N ILE A 311 -13.18 -12.49 29.45
CA ILE A 311 -13.09 -11.62 30.62
C ILE A 311 -13.61 -12.37 31.84
N ASN A 312 -12.77 -12.48 32.86
CA ASN A 312 -13.16 -12.87 34.21
C ASN A 312 -12.95 -11.68 35.15
N SER A 313 -14.03 -11.19 35.73
CA SER A 313 -14.04 -9.99 36.58
C SER A 313 -14.82 -10.24 37.89
N ASP A 314 -14.47 -9.57 38.98
CA ASP A 314 -15.28 -9.65 40.22
C ASP A 314 -16.41 -8.62 40.28
N ILE A 315 -16.41 -7.63 39.37
CA ILE A 315 -17.47 -6.60 39.27
C ILE A 315 -18.27 -6.79 37.98
N SER A 316 -17.91 -6.12 36.89
CA SER A 316 -18.61 -6.22 35.62
C SER A 316 -17.63 -6.63 34.54
N ALA A 317 -17.98 -7.62 33.70
CA ALA A 317 -17.10 -7.99 32.61
C ALA A 317 -16.93 -6.80 31.65
N ILE A 318 -18.05 -6.15 31.32
CA ILE A 318 -18.05 -4.84 30.66
C ILE A 318 -19.01 -3.88 31.37
N TYR A 319 -18.53 -2.67 31.66
CA TYR A 319 -19.28 -1.62 32.34
C TYR A 319 -19.41 -0.35 31.49
N ILE A 320 -20.65 -0.01 31.11
CA ILE A 320 -21.00 1.17 30.32
C ILE A 320 -21.39 2.29 31.30
N ARG A 321 -20.50 3.25 31.53
CA ARG A 321 -20.64 4.23 32.63
C ARG A 321 -20.91 5.67 32.16
N GLY A 322 -20.72 5.97 30.89
CA GLY A 322 -20.87 7.34 30.37
C GLY A 322 -22.30 7.74 30.04
N ASP A 323 -22.55 9.04 30.01
CA ASP A 323 -23.82 9.60 29.60
C ASP A 323 -23.97 9.51 28.07
N LYS A 324 -25.09 8.96 27.62
CA LYS A 324 -25.43 8.68 26.22
C LYS A 324 -24.38 7.82 25.51
N THR A 325 -23.76 6.90 26.26
CA THR A 325 -22.68 6.05 25.75
C THR A 325 -23.23 4.75 25.19
N THR A 326 -22.85 4.46 23.95
CA THR A 326 -23.11 3.18 23.29
C THR A 326 -21.85 2.34 23.20
N LEU A 327 -21.96 1.07 23.61
CA LEU A 327 -21.01 0.02 23.25
C LEU A 327 -21.54 -0.74 22.03
N SER A 328 -20.74 -0.81 20.98
CA SER A 328 -21.04 -1.60 19.78
C SER A 328 -20.11 -2.79 19.69
N ILE A 329 -20.64 -4.00 19.46
CA ILE A 329 -19.85 -5.22 19.24
C ILE A 329 -20.23 -5.73 17.85
N LYS A 330 -19.27 -5.79 16.93
CA LYS A 330 -19.54 -6.07 15.51
C LYS A 330 -18.44 -6.86 14.83
N ASN A 331 -18.68 -7.24 13.57
CA ASN A 331 -17.67 -7.83 12.67
C ASN A 331 -17.07 -9.15 13.17
N GLY A 332 -17.90 -10.10 13.61
CA GLY A 332 -17.49 -11.49 13.84
C GLY A 332 -16.81 -11.76 15.19
N CYS A 333 -16.83 -10.83 16.14
CA CYS A 333 -16.20 -11.03 17.45
C CYS A 333 -16.80 -12.22 18.22
N THR A 334 -15.95 -12.90 18.98
CA THR A 334 -16.39 -13.90 19.98
C THR A 334 -15.97 -13.47 21.40
N LEU A 335 -16.94 -13.24 22.28
CA LEU A 335 -16.70 -12.80 23.65
C LEU A 335 -17.21 -13.83 24.68
N ASP A 336 -16.40 -14.16 25.69
CA ASP A 336 -16.81 -14.90 26.90
C ASP A 336 -16.64 -13.98 28.11
N LEU A 337 -17.76 -13.51 28.66
CA LEU A 337 -17.83 -12.38 29.59
C LEU A 337 -18.41 -12.83 30.93
N LYS A 338 -17.60 -12.80 31.98
CA LYS A 338 -17.98 -13.22 33.34
C LYS A 338 -17.71 -12.13 34.37
N GLY A 339 -18.73 -11.81 35.15
CA GLY A 339 -18.65 -10.89 36.28
C GLY A 339 -19.78 -11.11 37.28
N LYS A 340 -19.86 -10.29 38.35
CA LYS A 340 -21.12 -10.15 39.10
C LYS A 340 -22.20 -9.59 38.20
N TRP A 341 -21.83 -8.68 37.30
CA TRP A 341 -22.60 -8.32 36.13
C TRP A 341 -21.85 -8.75 34.87
N GLY A 342 -22.54 -9.30 33.88
CA GLY A 342 -21.88 -9.64 32.62
C GLY A 342 -21.59 -8.37 31.83
N ILE A 343 -22.62 -7.78 31.24
CA ILE A 343 -22.59 -6.43 30.66
C ILE A 343 -23.60 -5.57 31.40
N SER A 344 -23.16 -4.46 31.96
CA SER A 344 -24.06 -3.54 32.67
C SER A 344 -23.85 -2.08 32.33
N GLY A 345 -24.92 -1.29 32.39
CA GLY A 345 -24.81 0.16 32.47
C GLY A 345 -24.75 0.65 33.92
N ARG A 346 -24.62 1.96 34.14
CA ARG A 346 -24.54 2.53 35.49
C ARG A 346 -25.89 2.49 36.20
N THR A 347 -26.96 2.90 35.51
CA THR A 347 -28.32 2.96 36.06
C THR A 347 -29.41 2.57 35.07
N GLY A 348 -29.08 2.44 33.78
CA GLY A 348 -30.05 2.25 32.70
C GLY A 348 -30.93 3.47 32.45
N LYS A 349 -30.50 4.66 32.89
CA LYS A 349 -31.25 5.92 32.77
C LYS A 349 -30.49 7.02 32.03
N ASN A 350 -29.18 6.86 31.86
CA ASN A 350 -28.31 7.91 31.32
C ASN A 350 -27.99 7.70 29.85
N GLY A 351 -28.67 6.79 29.16
CA GLY A 351 -28.45 6.49 27.74
C GLY A 351 -27.40 5.41 27.50
N GLU A 352 -27.10 4.58 28.49
CA GLU A 352 -26.19 3.43 28.36
C GLU A 352 -26.80 2.38 27.42
N ALA A 353 -26.23 2.20 26.24
CA ALA A 353 -26.79 1.29 25.22
C ALA A 353 -25.78 0.24 24.76
N LEU A 354 -26.29 -0.94 24.40
CA LEU A 354 -25.53 -2.03 23.81
C LEU A 354 -26.08 -2.35 22.41
N THR A 355 -25.20 -2.35 21.41
CA THR A 355 -25.50 -2.87 20.07
C THR A 355 -24.63 -4.09 19.80
N VAL A 356 -25.24 -5.19 19.35
CA VAL A 356 -24.52 -6.40 18.92
C VAL A 356 -24.91 -6.71 17.50
N SER A 357 -23.92 -6.85 16.61
CA SER A 357 -24.12 -7.19 15.21
C SER A 357 -23.19 -8.31 14.78
N ASN A 358 -23.74 -9.34 14.14
CA ASN A 358 -22.97 -10.46 13.56
C ASN A 358 -21.81 -10.94 14.46
N SER A 359 -22.08 -11.14 15.75
CA SER A 359 -21.06 -11.46 16.77
C SER A 359 -21.62 -12.46 17.77
N THR A 360 -20.73 -13.23 18.40
CA THR A 360 -21.10 -14.23 19.41
C THR A 360 -20.67 -13.79 20.80
N LEU A 361 -21.61 -13.72 21.74
CA LEU A 361 -21.36 -13.38 23.13
C LEU A 361 -21.87 -14.50 24.03
N LYS A 362 -21.03 -14.95 24.97
CA LYS A 362 -21.43 -15.73 26.15
C LYS A 362 -21.29 -14.83 27.37
N VAL A 363 -22.40 -14.55 28.05
CA VAL A 363 -22.44 -13.54 29.10
C VAL A 363 -23.01 -14.13 30.38
N VAL A 364 -22.26 -14.07 31.48
CA VAL A 364 -22.69 -14.56 32.79
C VAL A 364 -22.52 -13.46 33.83
N GLY A 365 -23.62 -13.15 34.53
CA GLY A 365 -23.64 -12.21 35.64
C GLY A 365 -24.58 -12.65 36.76
N THR A 366 -24.06 -12.91 37.95
CA THR A 366 -24.85 -13.38 39.11
C THR A 366 -25.87 -12.35 39.63
N ASN A 367 -25.66 -11.06 39.37
CA ASN A 367 -26.58 -9.95 39.65
C ASN A 367 -27.36 -9.48 38.41
N GLY A 368 -27.01 -10.01 37.23
CA GLY A 368 -27.60 -9.68 35.94
C GLY A 368 -26.59 -9.92 34.83
N SER A 369 -26.90 -10.83 33.91
CA SER A 369 -26.01 -11.13 32.78
C SER A 369 -25.96 -9.97 31.79
N ILE A 370 -27.11 -9.39 31.43
CA ILE A 370 -27.19 -8.13 30.69
C ILE A 370 -28.23 -7.24 31.39
N SER A 371 -27.82 -6.14 32.02
CA SER A 371 -28.71 -5.30 32.82
C SER A 371 -28.33 -3.82 32.87
N ASP A 372 -29.23 -3.00 33.42
CA ASP A 372 -29.00 -1.59 33.69
C ASP A 372 -28.64 -0.80 32.41
N LEU A 373 -29.23 -1.18 31.28
CA LEU A 373 -29.08 -0.53 29.98
C LEU A 373 -30.35 0.20 29.57
N THR A 374 -30.23 1.35 28.91
CA THR A 374 -31.38 2.00 28.29
C THR A 374 -31.89 1.23 27.08
N ALA A 375 -31.00 0.58 26.32
CA ALA A 375 -31.35 -0.16 25.11
C ALA A 375 -30.39 -1.32 24.85
N LEU A 376 -30.93 -2.41 24.33
CA LEU A 376 -30.19 -3.50 23.68
C LEU A 376 -30.70 -3.64 22.24
N MET A 377 -29.81 -3.46 21.27
CA MET A 377 -30.09 -3.64 19.85
C MET A 377 -29.31 -4.84 19.32
N LEU A 378 -30.03 -5.81 18.74
CA LEU A 378 -29.44 -6.98 18.08
C LEU A 378 -29.69 -6.83 16.58
N ILE A 379 -28.61 -6.78 15.79
CA ILE A 379 -28.65 -6.69 14.33
C ILE A 379 -28.08 -7.99 13.79
N ASP A 380 -28.85 -8.75 13.01
CA ASP A 380 -28.46 -10.07 12.53
C ASP A 380 -28.00 -11.00 13.67
N CYS A 381 -28.61 -10.84 14.85
CA CYS A 381 -28.30 -11.60 16.06
C CYS A 381 -29.56 -11.94 16.84
N VAL A 382 -29.52 -13.05 17.56
CA VAL A 382 -30.61 -13.52 18.41
C VAL A 382 -30.07 -13.96 19.77
N ILE A 383 -30.88 -13.80 20.81
CA ILE A 383 -30.63 -14.47 22.10
C ILE A 383 -31.00 -15.95 21.91
N GLU A 384 -29.99 -16.80 21.74
CA GLU A 384 -30.16 -18.25 21.62
C GLU A 384 -30.47 -18.89 22.97
N LYS A 385 -29.76 -18.45 24.02
CA LYS A 385 -29.87 -19.01 25.37
C LYS A 385 -30.02 -17.89 26.40
N PRO A 386 -30.92 -18.05 27.40
CA PRO A 386 -31.98 -19.04 27.43
C PRO A 386 -33.06 -18.72 26.39
N LYS A 387 -33.67 -19.76 25.80
CA LYS A 387 -34.70 -19.60 24.77
C LYS A 387 -35.90 -18.82 25.33
N GLY A 388 -36.34 -17.81 24.58
CA GLY A 388 -37.45 -16.93 24.99
C GLY A 388 -37.04 -15.75 25.86
N ALA A 389 -35.76 -15.61 26.22
CA ALA A 389 -35.29 -14.40 26.88
C ALA A 389 -35.31 -13.20 25.92
N LYS A 390 -35.66 -12.04 26.45
CA LYS A 390 -35.75 -10.78 25.71
C LYS A 390 -35.34 -9.60 26.57
N PHE A 391 -34.85 -8.54 25.94
CA PHE A 391 -34.61 -7.29 26.63
C PHE A 391 -35.94 -6.60 26.95
N ASN A 392 -36.09 -6.18 28.19
CA ASN A 392 -37.22 -5.39 28.67
C ASN A 392 -36.74 -3.95 28.92
N GLY A 393 -37.28 -3.00 28.15
CA GLY A 393 -36.91 -1.59 28.25
C GLY A 393 -37.39 -0.90 29.53
N GLU A 394 -38.40 -1.44 30.22
CA GLU A 394 -38.90 -0.89 31.48
C GLU A 394 -38.02 -1.29 32.66
N THR A 395 -37.68 -2.58 32.75
CA THR A 395 -36.82 -3.13 33.81
C THR A 395 -35.32 -3.06 33.47
N ARG A 396 -34.99 -2.58 32.26
CA ARG A 396 -33.63 -2.29 31.77
C ARG A 396 -32.71 -3.51 31.75
N CYS A 397 -33.24 -4.71 31.59
CA CYS A 397 -32.45 -5.94 31.59
C CYS A 397 -32.99 -7.01 30.64
N VAL A 398 -32.18 -8.03 30.38
CA VAL A 398 -32.65 -9.25 29.71
C VAL A 398 -33.38 -10.12 30.72
N GLU A 399 -34.60 -10.50 30.39
CA GLU A 399 -35.51 -11.27 31.24
C GLU A 399 -35.94 -12.57 30.58
N LEU A 400 -36.21 -13.59 31.40
CA LEU A 400 -36.91 -14.80 31.03
C LEU A 400 -38.14 -14.91 31.94
N ASN A 401 -39.34 -15.01 31.35
CA ASN A 401 -40.60 -15.08 32.10
C ASN A 401 -40.75 -13.95 33.15
N GLY A 402 -40.38 -12.72 32.78
CA GLY A 402 -40.45 -11.54 33.66
C GLY A 402 -39.39 -11.46 34.75
N ASN A 403 -38.43 -12.40 34.80
CA ASN A 403 -37.35 -12.41 35.78
C ASN A 403 -36.01 -12.09 35.12
N LYS A 404 -35.22 -11.21 35.75
CA LYS A 404 -33.85 -10.88 35.32
C LYS A 404 -33.00 -12.15 35.17
N VAL A 405 -32.39 -12.33 34.01
CA VAL A 405 -31.49 -13.46 33.76
C VAL A 405 -30.16 -13.24 34.48
N LYS A 406 -29.84 -14.16 35.40
CA LYS A 406 -28.60 -14.20 36.21
C LYS A 406 -27.69 -15.37 35.86
N THR A 407 -28.01 -16.07 34.78
CA THR A 407 -27.31 -17.23 34.25
C THR A 407 -26.81 -16.92 32.84
N GLU A 408 -26.13 -17.87 32.21
CA GLU A 408 -25.57 -17.69 30.86
C GLU A 408 -26.61 -17.19 29.84
N ILE A 409 -26.29 -16.05 29.23
CA ILE A 409 -26.91 -15.57 28.00
C ILE A 409 -25.96 -15.89 26.83
N ILE A 410 -26.48 -16.53 25.79
CA ILE A 410 -25.78 -16.68 24.51
C ILE A 410 -26.48 -15.83 23.47
N ILE A 411 -25.77 -14.84 22.95
CA ILE A 411 -26.15 -14.11 21.74
C ILE A 411 -25.27 -14.62 20.61
N LYS A 412 -25.84 -14.91 19.46
CA LYS A 412 -25.10 -15.33 18.27
C LYS A 412 -25.75 -14.76 17.01
N PRO A 413 -25.05 -14.80 15.86
CA PRO A 413 -25.65 -14.46 14.59
C PRO A 413 -26.97 -15.21 14.35
N ASP A 414 -27.99 -14.47 13.90
CA ASP A 414 -29.28 -15.07 13.54
C ASP A 414 -29.13 -15.77 12.18
N ASN A 415 -29.00 -17.09 12.23
CA ASN A 415 -28.84 -17.90 11.03
C ASN A 415 -30.17 -18.24 10.34
N SER A 416 -31.31 -17.77 10.85
CA SER A 416 -32.63 -18.07 10.28
C SER A 416 -32.94 -17.33 8.98
N SER A 417 -32.17 -16.29 8.64
CA SER A 417 -32.34 -15.49 7.41
C SER A 417 -31.10 -15.48 6.50
N VAL A 418 -30.18 -16.42 6.69
CA VAL A 418 -28.89 -16.42 5.98
C VAL A 418 -29.07 -16.86 4.54
N ILE A 419 -28.82 -15.93 3.61
CA ILE A 419 -28.81 -16.20 2.18
C ILE A 419 -27.40 -16.64 1.80
N THR A 420 -27.28 -17.79 1.16
CA THR A 420 -26.06 -18.22 0.46
C THR A 420 -25.99 -17.56 -0.90
N TYR A 421 -24.86 -16.96 -1.24
CA TYR A 421 -24.68 -16.28 -2.53
C TYR A 421 -24.13 -17.20 -3.62
N GLY A 422 -24.01 -18.51 -3.38
CA GLY A 422 -23.57 -19.46 -4.39
C GLY A 422 -22.08 -19.34 -4.75
N ILE A 423 -21.28 -18.72 -3.89
CA ILE A 423 -19.82 -18.66 -3.99
C ILE A 423 -19.24 -19.40 -2.79
N LYS A 424 -18.17 -20.17 -3.00
CA LYS A 424 -17.39 -20.80 -1.94
C LYS A 424 -15.93 -20.37 -2.06
N ILE A 425 -15.28 -20.00 -0.97
CA ILE A 425 -13.86 -19.58 -0.94
C ILE A 425 -13.13 -20.38 0.13
N SER A 426 -12.14 -21.19 -0.26
CA SER A 426 -11.38 -22.04 0.67
C SER A 426 -12.27 -22.91 1.58
N GLY A 427 -13.37 -23.44 1.04
CA GLY A 427 -14.36 -24.18 1.81
C GLY A 427 -15.38 -23.33 2.60
N THR A 428 -15.19 -22.02 2.72
CA THR A 428 -16.15 -21.11 3.35
C THR A 428 -17.25 -20.71 2.36
N GLU A 429 -18.50 -20.98 2.73
CA GLU A 429 -19.69 -20.51 2.01
C GLU A 429 -19.82 -18.98 2.13
N VAL A 430 -20.01 -18.28 1.01
CA VAL A 430 -20.24 -16.82 1.02
C VAL A 430 -21.73 -16.57 1.25
N THR A 431 -22.05 -15.80 2.29
CA THR A 431 -23.40 -15.59 2.81
C THR A 431 -23.65 -14.13 3.15
N SER A 432 -24.91 -13.77 3.38
CA SER A 432 -25.28 -12.43 3.89
C SER A 432 -24.51 -12.02 5.15
N ASN A 433 -24.11 -12.99 5.99
CA ASN A 433 -23.41 -12.73 7.25
C ASN A 433 -21.91 -12.47 7.09
N ASN A 434 -21.27 -12.99 6.04
CA ASN A 434 -19.82 -12.84 5.87
C ASN A 434 -19.41 -12.12 4.59
N ALA A 435 -20.34 -11.74 3.72
CA ALA A 435 -20.03 -11.15 2.42
C ALA A 435 -19.22 -9.85 2.55
N SER A 436 -19.46 -9.00 3.56
CA SER A 436 -18.67 -7.79 3.75
C SER A 436 -17.22 -8.05 4.20
N ASN A 437 -16.93 -9.23 4.75
CA ASN A 437 -15.60 -9.64 5.20
C ASN A 437 -15.51 -11.17 5.26
N ILE A 438 -15.10 -11.79 4.14
CA ILE A 438 -15.04 -13.24 4.00
C ILE A 438 -13.74 -13.72 4.63
N THR A 439 -13.87 -14.43 5.73
CA THR A 439 -12.75 -14.95 6.51
C THR A 439 -12.88 -16.45 6.66
N GLY A 440 -11.77 -17.14 6.88
CA GLY A 440 -11.77 -18.59 7.08
C GLY A 440 -10.37 -19.15 7.16
N THR A 441 -10.26 -20.44 7.44
CA THR A 441 -8.97 -21.13 7.44
C THR A 441 -8.30 -20.99 6.08
N GLY A 442 -7.05 -20.52 6.08
CA GLY A 442 -6.27 -20.31 4.87
C GLY A 442 -6.56 -19.00 4.14
N ILE A 443 -7.45 -18.13 4.63
CA ILE A 443 -7.71 -16.80 4.03
C ILE A 443 -7.02 -15.72 4.87
N THR A 444 -6.09 -14.99 4.26
CA THR A 444 -5.49 -13.76 4.80
C THR A 444 -5.63 -12.61 3.81
N GLY A 445 -5.36 -11.39 4.25
CA GLY A 445 -5.69 -10.17 3.50
C GLY A 445 -7.18 -9.83 3.56
N SER A 446 -7.68 -9.03 2.62
CA SER A 446 -9.08 -8.60 2.59
C SER A 446 -9.83 -9.23 1.41
N VAL A 447 -10.92 -9.94 1.72
CA VAL A 447 -11.80 -10.59 0.76
C VAL A 447 -13.23 -10.18 1.09
N SER A 448 -13.98 -9.66 0.11
CA SER A 448 -15.37 -9.23 0.32
C SER A 448 -16.20 -9.42 -0.94
N TYR A 449 -17.48 -9.70 -0.79
CA TYR A 449 -18.46 -9.83 -1.86
C TYR A 449 -19.60 -8.83 -1.68
N ASP A 450 -19.93 -8.11 -2.75
CA ASP A 450 -21.12 -7.25 -2.83
C ASP A 450 -22.15 -7.93 -3.73
N ASN A 451 -23.31 -8.30 -3.16
CA ASN A 451 -24.33 -9.05 -3.90
C ASN A 451 -25.07 -8.21 -4.96
N VAL A 452 -25.14 -6.89 -4.76
CA VAL A 452 -25.93 -5.98 -5.61
C VAL A 452 -25.19 -5.75 -6.92
N SER A 453 -23.89 -5.49 -6.82
CA SER A 453 -22.98 -5.29 -7.94
C SER A 453 -22.35 -6.59 -8.47
N LYS A 454 -22.51 -7.69 -7.72
CA LYS A 454 -21.91 -9.02 -7.96
C LYS A 454 -20.38 -8.97 -8.03
N VAL A 455 -19.75 -8.19 -7.14
CA VAL A 455 -18.30 -7.98 -7.12
C VAL A 455 -17.67 -8.70 -5.93
N LEU A 456 -16.83 -9.70 -6.20
CA LEU A 456 -15.87 -10.28 -5.26
C LEU A 456 -14.56 -9.48 -5.35
N THR A 457 -14.18 -8.78 -4.29
CA THR A 457 -12.93 -8.03 -4.22
C THR A 457 -11.87 -8.84 -3.49
N LEU A 458 -10.70 -8.99 -4.10
CA LEU A 458 -9.48 -9.52 -3.49
C LEU A 458 -8.49 -8.37 -3.34
N ASN A 459 -8.14 -8.02 -2.10
CA ASN A 459 -7.20 -6.95 -1.79
C ASN A 459 -6.06 -7.47 -0.91
N ASN A 460 -4.89 -7.64 -1.54
CA ASN A 460 -3.72 -8.30 -0.94
C ASN A 460 -4.08 -9.62 -0.25
N ALA A 461 -4.99 -10.38 -0.86
CA ALA A 461 -5.56 -11.59 -0.30
C ALA A 461 -4.69 -12.81 -0.60
N SER A 462 -4.48 -13.68 0.38
CA SER A 462 -3.89 -14.99 0.18
C SER A 462 -4.84 -16.08 0.66
N ILE A 463 -5.24 -16.96 -0.27
CA ILE A 463 -6.24 -18.02 -0.06
C ILE A 463 -5.54 -19.37 -0.22
N THR A 464 -5.55 -20.20 0.82
CA THR A 464 -5.01 -21.57 0.80
C THR A 464 -6.14 -22.56 1.09
N ALA A 465 -6.62 -23.23 0.05
CA ALA A 465 -7.72 -24.17 0.18
C ALA A 465 -7.29 -25.44 0.93
N PRO A 466 -8.12 -25.96 1.85
CA PRO A 466 -7.89 -27.26 2.45
C PRO A 466 -8.05 -28.39 1.41
N SER A 467 -7.57 -29.58 1.74
CA SER A 467 -7.72 -30.73 0.84
C SER A 467 -9.20 -31.00 0.54
N GLY A 468 -9.54 -31.22 -0.74
CA GLY A 468 -10.92 -31.48 -1.17
C GLY A 468 -11.70 -30.24 -1.57
N GLU A 469 -11.12 -29.04 -1.47
CA GLU A 469 -11.80 -27.78 -1.74
C GLU A 469 -11.12 -26.96 -2.83
N ASN A 470 -11.92 -26.23 -3.60
CA ASN A 470 -11.41 -25.23 -4.54
C ASN A 470 -10.96 -23.96 -3.81
N GLY A 471 -10.03 -23.21 -4.39
CA GLY A 471 -9.66 -21.88 -3.88
C GLY A 471 -10.83 -20.90 -3.95
N ILE A 472 -11.40 -20.71 -5.14
CA ILE A 472 -12.67 -20.00 -5.37
C ILE A 472 -13.57 -20.89 -6.22
N TRP A 473 -14.84 -21.02 -5.84
CA TRP A 473 -15.85 -21.73 -6.59
C TRP A 473 -17.09 -20.85 -6.80
N ASN A 474 -17.32 -20.42 -8.05
CA ASN A 474 -18.55 -19.75 -8.45
C ASN A 474 -19.56 -20.78 -8.94
N ARG A 475 -20.53 -21.17 -8.09
CA ARG A 475 -21.56 -22.17 -8.40
C ARG A 475 -22.77 -21.58 -9.10
N GLU A 476 -23.21 -20.39 -8.68
CA GLU A 476 -24.54 -19.87 -9.04
C GLU A 476 -24.57 -18.40 -9.46
N VAL A 477 -23.49 -17.62 -9.25
CA VAL A 477 -23.51 -16.18 -9.55
C VAL A 477 -23.27 -15.96 -11.04
N THR A 478 -24.35 -15.62 -11.73
CA THR A 478 -24.29 -15.14 -13.11
C THR A 478 -23.58 -13.78 -13.17
N ASP A 479 -22.61 -13.62 -14.07
CA ASP A 479 -21.86 -12.38 -14.29
C ASP A 479 -21.03 -11.90 -13.09
N LEU A 480 -20.43 -12.84 -12.35
CA LEU A 480 -19.54 -12.52 -11.23
C LEU A 480 -18.36 -11.67 -11.72
N LYS A 481 -18.03 -10.62 -10.97
CA LYS A 481 -16.78 -9.85 -11.15
C LYS A 481 -15.81 -10.14 -10.02
N ILE A 482 -14.58 -10.51 -10.34
CA ILE A 482 -13.48 -10.63 -9.38
C ILE A 482 -12.55 -9.44 -9.59
N ASN A 483 -12.61 -8.47 -8.67
CA ASN A 483 -11.80 -7.26 -8.70
C ASN A 483 -10.50 -7.44 -7.90
N LEU A 484 -9.35 -7.28 -8.56
CA LEU A 484 -8.02 -7.45 -7.98
C LEU A 484 -7.43 -6.12 -7.56
N ILE A 485 -7.04 -6.02 -6.29
CA ILE A 485 -6.30 -4.90 -5.70
C ILE A 485 -5.03 -5.46 -5.05
N GLY A 486 -3.89 -4.81 -5.30
CA GLY A 486 -2.60 -5.26 -4.75
C GLY A 486 -2.19 -6.64 -5.27
N ASN A 487 -1.49 -7.42 -4.45
CA ASN A 487 -0.95 -8.73 -4.84
C ASN A 487 -1.74 -9.87 -4.18
N ASN A 488 -2.42 -10.68 -4.98
CA ASN A 488 -3.29 -11.74 -4.49
C ASN A 488 -2.74 -13.13 -4.85
N SER A 489 -3.01 -14.13 -4.01
CA SER A 489 -2.63 -15.52 -4.25
C SER A 489 -3.71 -16.51 -3.87
N ILE A 490 -3.84 -17.57 -4.67
CA ILE A 490 -4.71 -18.73 -4.41
C ILE A 490 -3.85 -19.99 -4.54
N ASN A 491 -3.85 -20.83 -3.52
CA ASN A 491 -3.18 -22.12 -3.49
C ASN A 491 -4.19 -23.22 -3.15
N ALA A 492 -4.50 -24.10 -4.11
CA ALA A 492 -5.43 -25.21 -3.94
C ALA A 492 -4.71 -26.53 -4.27
N PRO A 493 -4.18 -27.26 -3.27
CA PRO A 493 -3.25 -28.35 -3.53
C PRO A 493 -3.89 -29.56 -4.23
N THR A 494 -5.15 -29.87 -3.96
CA THR A 494 -5.80 -31.12 -4.42
C THR A 494 -7.01 -30.93 -5.34
N TYR A 495 -7.41 -29.68 -5.62
CA TYR A 495 -8.57 -29.30 -6.42
C TYR A 495 -8.28 -28.02 -7.20
N SER A 496 -9.26 -27.47 -7.93
CA SER A 496 -9.02 -26.32 -8.78
C SER A 496 -8.71 -25.06 -7.97
N GLY A 497 -7.78 -24.24 -8.46
CA GLY A 497 -7.54 -22.92 -7.87
C GLY A 497 -8.78 -22.04 -7.98
N ILE A 498 -9.34 -21.94 -9.19
CA ILE A 498 -10.62 -21.28 -9.46
C ILE A 498 -11.50 -22.23 -10.27
N PHE A 499 -12.75 -22.43 -9.83
CA PHE A 499 -13.76 -23.25 -10.50
C PHE A 499 -14.97 -22.39 -10.86
N LEU A 500 -15.32 -22.32 -12.14
CA LEU A 500 -16.38 -21.45 -12.65
C LEU A 500 -17.51 -22.27 -13.28
N ASN A 501 -18.73 -22.20 -12.74
CA ASN A 501 -19.94 -22.72 -13.37
C ASN A 501 -20.74 -21.64 -14.11
N ASN A 502 -20.36 -20.37 -13.96
CA ASN A 502 -21.06 -19.22 -14.54
C ASN A 502 -20.06 -18.17 -15.02
N ASN A 503 -20.51 -17.35 -15.97
CA ASN A 503 -19.71 -16.30 -16.58
C ASN A 503 -19.06 -15.41 -15.51
N THR A 504 -17.76 -15.19 -15.65
CA THR A 504 -16.97 -14.46 -14.66
C THR A 504 -15.99 -13.51 -15.35
N VAL A 505 -15.87 -12.30 -14.82
CA VAL A 505 -14.91 -11.28 -15.27
C VAL A 505 -13.86 -11.09 -14.18
N ILE A 506 -12.57 -11.22 -14.51
CA ILE A 506 -11.47 -10.84 -13.63
C ILE A 506 -10.89 -9.51 -14.12
N ASN A 507 -10.82 -8.52 -13.25
CA ASN A 507 -10.36 -7.18 -13.59
C ASN A 507 -9.68 -6.47 -12.40
N GLY A 508 -9.32 -5.20 -12.59
CA GLY A 508 -8.68 -4.36 -11.58
C GLY A 508 -7.16 -4.24 -11.78
N ASN A 509 -6.55 -3.30 -11.06
CA ASN A 509 -5.13 -2.95 -11.24
C ASN A 509 -4.16 -3.87 -10.47
N GLY A 510 -4.69 -4.90 -9.79
CA GLY A 510 -3.91 -5.86 -9.01
C GLY A 510 -3.36 -7.04 -9.81
N SER A 511 -2.63 -7.91 -9.12
CA SER A 511 -2.14 -9.19 -9.63
C SER A 511 -2.77 -10.38 -8.90
N LEU A 512 -2.82 -11.53 -9.57
CA LEU A 512 -3.27 -12.79 -9.00
C LEU A 512 -2.34 -13.94 -9.38
N THR A 513 -1.88 -14.71 -8.41
CA THR A 513 -1.18 -15.99 -8.63
C THR A 513 -2.06 -17.15 -8.19
N VAL A 514 -2.33 -18.10 -9.09
CA VAL A 514 -3.11 -19.31 -8.82
C VAL A 514 -2.22 -20.53 -8.95
N THR A 515 -2.20 -21.38 -7.93
CA THR A 515 -1.41 -22.62 -7.89
C THR A 515 -2.32 -23.80 -7.53
N ALA A 516 -2.37 -24.81 -8.41
CA ALA A 516 -3.11 -26.05 -8.23
C ALA A 516 -2.33 -27.23 -8.85
N ASN A 517 -1.18 -27.57 -8.26
CA ASN A 517 -0.16 -28.42 -8.88
C ASN A 517 -0.67 -29.78 -9.39
N ASP A 518 -1.59 -30.42 -8.66
CA ASP A 518 -2.11 -31.74 -9.02
C ASP A 518 -3.45 -31.69 -9.77
N TYR A 519 -3.99 -30.49 -10.00
CA TYR A 519 -5.29 -30.28 -10.63
C TYR A 519 -5.29 -29.09 -11.60
N ILE A 520 -6.45 -28.48 -11.84
CA ILE A 520 -6.62 -27.40 -12.81
C ILE A 520 -6.41 -26.04 -12.11
N GLY A 521 -5.53 -25.18 -12.64
CA GLY A 521 -5.34 -23.84 -12.08
C GLY A 521 -6.63 -23.02 -12.13
N ILE A 522 -7.20 -22.85 -13.32
CA ILE A 522 -8.52 -22.24 -13.53
C ILE A 522 -9.36 -23.15 -14.43
N PHE A 523 -10.50 -23.60 -13.91
CA PHE A 523 -11.47 -24.41 -14.63
C PHE A 523 -12.67 -23.59 -15.08
N ILE A 524 -12.96 -23.64 -16.38
CA ILE A 524 -14.09 -23.00 -17.04
C ILE A 524 -15.14 -24.09 -17.36
N GLY A 525 -16.26 -24.09 -16.64
CA GLY A 525 -17.31 -25.09 -16.82
C GLY A 525 -18.05 -24.98 -18.16
N SER A 526 -18.91 -25.95 -18.44
CA SER A 526 -19.77 -25.93 -19.64
C SER A 526 -20.58 -24.64 -19.75
N LYS A 527 -20.70 -24.11 -20.99
CA LYS A 527 -21.41 -22.87 -21.33
C LYS A 527 -20.99 -21.67 -20.47
N THR A 528 -19.72 -21.64 -20.05
CA THR A 528 -19.16 -20.59 -19.20
C THR A 528 -18.08 -19.82 -19.96
N GLU A 529 -18.08 -18.51 -19.78
CA GLU A 529 -17.05 -17.60 -20.26
C GLU A 529 -16.25 -17.02 -19.09
N LEU A 530 -14.92 -17.04 -19.22
CA LEU A 530 -14.02 -16.26 -18.38
C LEU A 530 -13.46 -15.11 -19.21
N THR A 531 -13.71 -13.87 -18.78
CA THR A 531 -13.07 -12.68 -19.35
C THR A 531 -12.04 -12.10 -18.39
N VAL A 532 -10.82 -11.84 -18.86
CA VAL A 532 -9.75 -11.20 -18.09
C VAL A 532 -9.39 -9.87 -18.74
N LYS A 533 -9.49 -8.75 -18.01
CA LYS A 533 -9.35 -7.41 -18.60
C LYS A 533 -8.80 -6.33 -17.67
N ASP A 534 -8.76 -5.09 -18.17
CA ASP A 534 -8.42 -3.86 -17.43
C ASP A 534 -6.97 -3.87 -16.89
N GLY A 535 -6.01 -4.40 -17.64
CA GLY A 535 -4.58 -4.33 -17.30
C GLY A 535 -4.12 -5.31 -16.20
N CYS A 536 -4.99 -6.19 -15.72
CA CYS A 536 -4.62 -7.14 -14.67
C CYS A 536 -3.57 -8.15 -15.14
N THR A 537 -2.81 -8.70 -14.18
CA THR A 537 -1.81 -9.75 -14.42
C THR A 537 -2.16 -11.00 -13.63
N ILE A 538 -2.39 -12.11 -14.33
CA ILE A 538 -2.69 -13.41 -13.72
C ILE A 538 -1.60 -14.41 -14.06
N LYS A 539 -1.03 -15.04 -13.04
CA LYS A 539 -0.14 -16.21 -13.17
C LYS A 539 -0.89 -17.45 -12.70
N VAL A 540 -0.88 -18.52 -13.49
CA VAL A 540 -1.58 -19.77 -13.23
C VAL A 540 -0.62 -20.93 -13.38
N ASN A 541 -0.53 -21.79 -12.35
CA ASN A 541 0.23 -23.04 -12.40
C ASN A 541 -0.69 -24.18 -11.98
N GLY A 542 -0.77 -25.24 -12.78
CA GLY A 542 -1.45 -26.46 -12.39
C GLY A 542 -0.97 -27.68 -13.16
N LYS A 543 -1.62 -28.83 -12.98
CA LYS A 543 -1.48 -29.95 -13.93
C LYS A 543 -2.04 -29.55 -15.29
N TRP A 544 -3.17 -28.86 -15.29
CA TRP A 544 -3.63 -28.04 -16.40
C TRP A 544 -3.67 -26.59 -15.94
N GLY A 545 -3.11 -25.66 -16.73
CA GLY A 545 -3.05 -24.26 -16.34
C GLY A 545 -4.45 -23.62 -16.32
N ILE A 546 -4.98 -23.34 -17.52
CA ILE A 546 -6.37 -22.92 -17.71
C ILE A 546 -7.04 -23.97 -18.60
N SER A 547 -8.17 -24.52 -18.15
CA SER A 547 -8.86 -25.61 -18.84
C SER A 547 -10.36 -25.41 -18.88
N GLY A 548 -11.00 -25.79 -19.99
CA GLY A 548 -12.43 -26.10 -19.98
C GLY A 548 -12.69 -27.58 -19.64
N SER A 549 -13.90 -28.07 -19.90
CA SER A 549 -14.27 -29.47 -19.61
C SER A 549 -13.75 -30.43 -20.68
N ASN A 550 -13.94 -30.08 -21.95
CA ASN A 550 -13.48 -30.88 -23.09
C ASN A 550 -13.35 -30.08 -24.41
N GLY A 551 -13.55 -28.75 -24.37
CA GLY A 551 -13.48 -27.87 -25.53
C GLY A 551 -14.68 -27.91 -26.47
N THR A 552 -15.80 -28.54 -26.07
CA THR A 552 -16.96 -28.71 -26.96
C THR A 552 -18.28 -28.20 -26.38
N ASN A 553 -18.30 -27.76 -25.12
CA ASN A 553 -19.52 -27.41 -24.39
C ASN A 553 -19.71 -25.91 -24.16
N GLY A 554 -19.02 -25.07 -24.92
CA GLY A 554 -19.14 -23.61 -24.86
C GLY A 554 -18.20 -22.92 -23.88
N GLU A 555 -17.12 -23.60 -23.45
CA GLU A 555 -16.09 -23.05 -22.57
C GLU A 555 -15.25 -22.02 -23.33
N LYS A 556 -15.25 -20.76 -22.89
CA LYS A 556 -14.56 -19.65 -23.56
C LYS A 556 -13.64 -18.89 -22.64
N LEU A 557 -12.46 -18.53 -23.15
CA LEU A 557 -11.55 -17.60 -22.48
C LEU A 557 -11.37 -16.36 -23.34
N ILE A 558 -11.62 -15.18 -22.77
CA ILE A 558 -11.38 -13.88 -23.39
C ILE A 558 -10.30 -13.16 -22.60
N ILE A 559 -9.27 -12.67 -23.28
CA ILE A 559 -8.20 -11.88 -22.68
C ILE A 559 -8.17 -10.54 -23.41
N ASN A 560 -8.44 -9.45 -22.69
CA ASN A 560 -8.57 -8.10 -23.25
C ASN A 560 -7.63 -7.13 -22.53
N ASN A 561 -6.55 -6.72 -23.19
CA ASN A 561 -5.55 -5.81 -22.62
C ASN A 561 -5.11 -6.24 -21.21
N ALA A 562 -4.82 -7.53 -21.04
CA ALA A 562 -4.38 -8.13 -19.78
C ALA A 562 -3.20 -9.08 -20.01
N THR A 563 -2.49 -9.40 -18.93
CA THR A 563 -1.35 -10.34 -18.98
C THR A 563 -1.72 -11.67 -18.33
N ILE A 564 -1.58 -12.77 -19.08
CA ILE A 564 -1.73 -14.14 -18.57
C ILE A 564 -0.40 -14.87 -18.69
N LYS A 565 0.00 -15.55 -17.61
CA LYS A 565 1.11 -16.51 -17.60
C LYS A 565 0.59 -17.85 -17.12
N SER A 566 0.38 -18.80 -18.02
CA SER A 566 -0.20 -20.10 -17.68
C SER A 566 0.78 -21.23 -17.90
N THR A 567 0.97 -22.09 -16.90
CA THR A 567 1.81 -23.31 -17.01
C THR A 567 1.00 -24.52 -16.58
N GLY A 568 0.98 -25.56 -17.43
CA GLY A 568 0.35 -26.83 -17.11
C GLY A 568 1.14 -28.03 -17.62
N SER A 569 1.53 -28.96 -16.75
CA SER A 569 2.31 -30.15 -17.12
C SER A 569 1.59 -31.08 -18.11
N SER A 570 0.27 -31.05 -18.12
CA SER A 570 -0.62 -31.75 -19.05
C SER A 570 -1.27 -30.81 -20.08
N GLY A 571 -0.94 -29.52 -20.05
CA GLY A 571 -1.43 -28.49 -20.97
C GLY A 571 -1.61 -27.13 -20.29
N SER A 572 -1.03 -26.08 -20.86
CA SER A 572 -1.06 -24.74 -20.27
C SER A 572 -2.37 -23.99 -20.51
N ILE A 573 -2.94 -24.07 -21.70
CA ILE A 573 -4.29 -23.56 -22.02
C ILE A 573 -4.97 -24.58 -22.95
N VAL A 574 -6.00 -25.27 -22.46
CA VAL A 574 -6.58 -26.45 -23.14
C VAL A 574 -8.08 -26.60 -22.93
N ASP A 575 -8.69 -27.50 -23.70
CA ASP A 575 -10.06 -27.97 -23.57
C ASP A 575 -11.07 -26.80 -23.59
N LEU A 576 -10.80 -25.76 -24.40
CA LEU A 576 -11.66 -24.61 -24.63
C LEU A 576 -12.30 -24.68 -26.02
N VAL A 577 -13.54 -24.22 -26.15
CA VAL A 577 -14.17 -23.99 -27.46
C VAL A 577 -13.46 -22.85 -28.17
N ASP A 578 -13.14 -21.78 -27.43
CA ASP A 578 -12.59 -20.55 -28.02
C ASP A 578 -11.62 -19.84 -27.06
N LEU A 579 -10.59 -19.23 -27.65
CA LEU A 579 -9.66 -18.31 -27.00
C LEU A 579 -9.64 -17.00 -27.79
N VAL A 580 -10.25 -15.97 -27.23
CA VAL A 580 -10.32 -14.64 -27.85
C VAL A 580 -9.29 -13.73 -27.24
N LEU A 581 -8.41 -13.17 -28.08
CA LEU A 581 -7.41 -12.17 -27.68
C LEU A 581 -7.81 -10.81 -28.25
N VAL A 582 -8.07 -9.85 -27.35
CA VAL A 582 -8.38 -8.45 -27.69
C VAL A 582 -7.22 -7.60 -27.21
N ASP A 583 -6.56 -6.88 -28.12
CA ASP A 583 -5.35 -6.09 -27.85
C ASP A 583 -4.24 -6.90 -27.15
N CYS A 584 -4.18 -8.20 -27.44
CA CYS A 584 -3.27 -9.15 -26.81
C CYS A 584 -2.65 -10.10 -27.85
N VAL A 585 -1.48 -10.64 -27.52
CA VAL A 585 -0.78 -11.63 -28.35
C VAL A 585 -0.16 -12.72 -27.49
N ILE A 586 -0.12 -13.95 -28.00
CA ILE A 586 0.68 -15.03 -27.42
C ILE A 586 2.16 -14.71 -27.70
N GLN A 587 2.86 -14.22 -26.69
CA GLN A 587 4.28 -13.86 -26.77
C GLN A 587 5.18 -15.09 -26.64
N GLN A 588 4.81 -16.03 -25.77
CA GLN A 588 5.57 -17.26 -25.53
C GLN A 588 4.65 -18.48 -25.41
N PRO A 589 5.10 -19.66 -25.89
CA PRO A 589 6.28 -19.83 -26.73
C PRO A 589 6.07 -19.20 -28.12
N LYS A 590 7.17 -18.75 -28.77
CA LYS A 590 7.08 -18.06 -30.06
C LYS A 590 6.49 -18.99 -31.12
N GLY A 591 5.46 -18.51 -31.83
CA GLY A 591 4.77 -19.27 -32.87
C GLY A 591 3.64 -20.14 -32.35
N ALA A 592 3.36 -20.13 -31.04
CA ALA A 592 2.19 -20.81 -30.51
C ALA A 592 0.89 -20.10 -30.93
N ILE A 593 -0.13 -20.89 -31.22
CA ILE A 593 -1.46 -20.44 -31.64
C ILE A 593 -2.54 -21.24 -30.93
N PHE A 594 -3.75 -20.70 -30.83
CA PHE A 594 -4.90 -21.49 -30.40
C PHE A 594 -5.43 -22.30 -31.59
N ASN A 595 -5.46 -23.63 -31.44
CA ASN A 595 -6.00 -24.54 -32.43
C ASN A 595 -7.42 -24.95 -32.03
N ASN A 596 -8.40 -24.50 -32.81
CA ASN A 596 -9.83 -24.80 -32.58
C ASN A 596 -10.21 -26.28 -32.79
N THR A 597 -9.36 -27.07 -33.46
CA THR A 597 -9.56 -28.52 -33.63
C THR A 597 -8.97 -29.31 -32.49
N LEU A 598 -7.79 -28.91 -31.97
CA LEU A 598 -7.18 -29.53 -30.78
C LEU A 598 -7.67 -28.93 -29.47
N HIS A 599 -8.49 -27.88 -29.54
CA HIS A 599 -9.01 -27.14 -28.39
C HIS A 599 -7.93 -26.66 -27.41
N CYS A 600 -6.75 -26.30 -27.90
CA CYS A 600 -5.64 -25.88 -27.05
C CYS A 600 -4.69 -24.88 -27.70
N VAL A 601 -3.88 -24.23 -26.87
CA VAL A 601 -2.68 -23.54 -27.37
C VAL A 601 -1.65 -24.60 -27.73
N GLU A 602 -1.27 -24.64 -29.00
CA GLU A 602 -0.32 -25.58 -29.57
C GLU A 602 0.94 -24.88 -30.09
N LEU A 603 2.01 -25.65 -30.25
CA LEU A 603 3.19 -25.28 -31.01
C LEU A 603 3.55 -26.47 -31.91
N ASN A 604 3.59 -26.26 -33.22
CA ASN A 604 3.87 -27.30 -34.21
C ASN A 604 2.93 -28.52 -34.13
N GLY A 605 1.62 -28.29 -33.92
CA GLY A 605 0.62 -29.35 -33.80
C GLY A 605 0.59 -30.08 -32.46
N GLU A 606 1.47 -29.71 -31.51
CA GLU A 606 1.54 -30.33 -30.18
C GLU A 606 1.09 -29.36 -29.09
N LYS A 607 0.32 -29.87 -28.13
CA LYS A 607 -0.17 -29.12 -26.97
C LYS A 607 0.98 -28.53 -26.16
N VAL A 608 0.96 -27.22 -25.90
CA VAL A 608 1.99 -26.54 -25.10
C VAL A 608 1.84 -26.92 -23.62
N LYS A 609 2.92 -27.44 -23.04
CA LYS A 609 3.03 -27.82 -21.61
C LYS A 609 4.00 -26.93 -20.81
N THR A 610 4.69 -26.01 -21.49
CA THR A 610 5.55 -24.98 -20.90
C THR A 610 4.74 -23.69 -20.65
N GLU A 611 5.35 -22.70 -20.00
CA GLU A 611 4.69 -21.41 -19.77
C GLU A 611 4.20 -20.79 -21.10
N VAL A 612 2.91 -20.49 -21.14
CA VAL A 612 2.27 -19.66 -22.17
C VAL A 612 2.14 -18.26 -21.61
N ILE A 613 2.76 -17.29 -22.28
CA ILE A 613 2.70 -15.87 -21.90
C ILE A 613 1.88 -15.13 -22.95
N ILE A 614 0.76 -14.56 -22.50
CA ILE A 614 -0.08 -13.65 -23.28
C ILE A 614 0.08 -12.27 -22.66
N ILE A 615 0.43 -11.29 -23.47
CA ILE A 615 0.62 -9.90 -23.03
C ILE A 615 -0.27 -8.95 -23.84
N PRO A 616 -0.56 -7.75 -23.30
CA PRO A 616 -1.04 -6.65 -24.11
C PRO A 616 -0.10 -6.39 -25.28
N GLN A 617 -0.67 -6.26 -26.47
CA GLN A 617 0.08 -5.87 -27.65
C GLN A 617 0.33 -4.36 -27.59
N LYS A 618 1.55 -3.96 -27.19
CA LYS A 618 1.98 -2.57 -27.37
C LYS A 618 2.09 -2.29 -28.87
N GLU A 619 1.38 -1.27 -29.34
CA GLU A 619 1.52 -0.73 -30.69
C GLU A 619 2.97 -0.30 -30.92
N THR A 620 3.78 -1.16 -31.52
CA THR A 620 5.10 -0.77 -32.04
C THR A 620 4.90 -0.16 -33.43
N GLY A 621 4.52 1.11 -33.43
CA GLY A 621 4.36 1.94 -34.62
C GLY A 621 3.26 2.96 -34.40
N LEU A 622 3.66 4.21 -34.13
CA LEU A 622 2.81 5.38 -33.85
C LEU A 622 1.46 5.34 -34.59
N ILE A 623 0.41 4.94 -33.87
CA ILE A 623 -0.98 5.13 -34.27
C ILE A 623 -1.47 6.40 -33.57
N SER A 624 -1.86 7.41 -34.35
CA SER A 624 -2.76 8.45 -33.84
C SER A 624 -4.18 7.92 -33.96
N THR A 625 -4.62 7.11 -33.00
CA THR A 625 -6.01 6.65 -32.91
C THR A 625 -6.85 7.76 -32.28
N HIS A 626 -7.44 8.60 -33.12
CA HIS A 626 -8.66 9.32 -32.75
C HIS A 626 -9.87 8.48 -33.17
N LYS A 627 -10.77 8.23 -32.22
CA LYS A 627 -11.88 7.27 -32.23
C LYS A 627 -12.99 7.49 -33.28
N ASP A 628 -12.81 8.35 -34.28
CA ASP A 628 -13.89 8.81 -35.17
C ASP A 628 -13.60 8.67 -36.67
N LYS A 629 -12.81 7.68 -37.11
CA LYS A 629 -12.51 7.50 -38.55
C LYS A 629 -12.94 6.15 -39.12
N VAL A 630 -13.68 6.25 -40.23
CA VAL A 630 -14.37 5.18 -40.97
C VAL A 630 -13.41 4.26 -41.75
N ILE A 631 -12.13 4.64 -41.91
CA ILE A 631 -11.12 3.90 -42.66
C ILE A 631 -9.82 3.71 -41.87
N SER A 632 -9.16 2.57 -42.10
CA SER A 632 -7.81 2.22 -41.64
C SER A 632 -6.90 2.10 -42.85
N VAL A 633 -5.70 2.69 -42.80
CA VAL A 633 -4.68 2.57 -43.86
C VAL A 633 -3.36 2.10 -43.29
N TRP A 634 -2.70 1.15 -43.95
CA TRP A 634 -1.39 0.66 -43.54
C TRP A 634 -0.56 0.21 -44.75
N SER A 635 0.77 0.22 -44.61
CA SER A 635 1.65 -0.33 -45.64
C SER A 635 2.25 -1.67 -45.21
N ASN A 636 2.38 -2.62 -46.14
CA ASN A 636 3.18 -3.82 -45.94
C ASN A 636 3.90 -4.17 -47.24
N ASN A 637 5.24 -4.29 -47.19
CA ASN A 637 6.09 -4.69 -48.33
C ASN A 637 5.78 -3.95 -49.65
N GLY A 638 5.82 -2.62 -49.67
CA GLY A 638 5.54 -1.81 -50.87
C GLY A 638 4.06 -1.72 -51.30
N MET A 639 3.14 -2.32 -50.53
CA MET A 639 1.70 -2.26 -50.78
C MET A 639 1.01 -1.35 -49.75
N LEU A 640 0.20 -0.42 -50.22
CA LEU A 640 -0.75 0.34 -49.42
C LEU A 640 -2.06 -0.43 -49.30
N ASN A 641 -2.45 -0.77 -48.08
CA ASN A 641 -3.71 -1.42 -47.75
C ASN A 641 -4.67 -0.42 -47.11
N ILE A 642 -5.93 -0.49 -47.53
CA ILE A 642 -7.01 0.40 -47.08
C ILE A 642 -8.19 -0.49 -46.73
N ARG A 643 -8.75 -0.33 -45.52
CA ARG A 643 -9.91 -1.09 -45.03
C ARG A 643 -10.90 -0.18 -44.32
N THR A 644 -12.20 -0.42 -44.46
CA THR A 644 -13.21 0.23 -43.60
C THR A 644 -13.45 -0.56 -42.32
N ASN A 645 -13.93 0.09 -41.28
CA ASN A 645 -14.54 -0.62 -40.17
C ASN A 645 -15.95 -1.13 -40.59
N ASP A 646 -16.42 -2.23 -39.99
CA ASP A 646 -17.80 -2.74 -40.13
C ASP A 646 -18.29 -3.19 -41.53
N ASN A 647 -17.40 -3.72 -42.38
CA ASN A 647 -17.75 -4.30 -43.70
C ASN A 647 -18.45 -3.34 -44.70
N VAL A 648 -18.23 -2.03 -44.58
CA VAL A 648 -18.73 -1.04 -45.56
C VAL A 648 -17.92 -1.08 -46.87
N SER A 649 -18.55 -0.91 -48.04
CA SER A 649 -17.82 -0.90 -49.32
C SER A 649 -16.97 0.36 -49.50
N LEU A 650 -15.69 0.22 -49.87
CA LEU A 650 -14.82 1.36 -50.20
C LEU A 650 -15.15 1.98 -51.57
N GLN A 651 -15.77 3.16 -51.59
CA GLN A 651 -16.04 3.90 -52.84
C GLN A 651 -15.19 5.17 -52.95
N ASN A 652 -14.79 5.52 -54.19
CA ASN A 652 -14.09 6.76 -54.53
C ASN A 652 -12.80 7.02 -53.72
N ILE A 653 -11.87 6.07 -53.75
CA ILE A 653 -10.56 6.15 -53.11
C ILE A 653 -9.63 6.98 -53.99
N GLN A 654 -9.13 8.09 -53.46
CA GLN A 654 -8.17 8.96 -54.13
C GLN A 654 -6.84 8.95 -53.37
N ILE A 655 -5.75 8.59 -54.02
CA ILE A 655 -4.41 8.56 -53.43
C ILE A 655 -3.59 9.68 -54.04
N TYR A 656 -3.04 10.56 -53.22
CA TYR A 656 -2.20 11.68 -53.61
C TYR A 656 -0.77 11.50 -53.09
N SER A 657 0.22 12.03 -53.79
CA SER A 657 1.57 12.23 -53.24
C SER A 657 1.53 13.28 -52.12
N ILE A 658 2.59 13.35 -51.32
CA ILE A 658 2.72 14.41 -50.30
C ILE A 658 2.78 15.83 -50.88
N SER A 659 3.15 15.98 -52.16
CA SER A 659 3.08 17.26 -52.89
C SER A 659 1.67 17.61 -53.40
N GLY A 660 0.68 16.74 -53.16
CA GLY A 660 -0.71 16.97 -53.53
C GLY A 660 -1.10 16.49 -54.94
N GLN A 661 -0.22 15.79 -55.66
CA GLN A 661 -0.53 15.24 -56.97
C GLN A 661 -1.36 13.95 -56.85
N LEU A 662 -2.49 13.83 -57.55
CA LEU A 662 -3.30 12.61 -57.57
C LEU A 662 -2.54 11.49 -58.31
N ILE A 663 -2.29 10.38 -57.62
CA ILE A 663 -1.56 9.19 -58.10
C ILE A 663 -2.53 8.09 -58.56
N HIS A 664 -3.59 7.83 -57.77
CA HIS A 664 -4.63 6.86 -58.15
C HIS A 664 -6.02 7.36 -57.77
N ASN A 665 -7.02 6.99 -58.59
CA ASN A 665 -8.44 7.14 -58.27
C ASN A 665 -9.14 5.79 -58.53
N ILE A 666 -9.62 5.16 -57.46
CA ILE A 666 -10.06 3.76 -57.47
C ILE A 666 -11.49 3.67 -56.92
N ASN A 667 -12.37 3.01 -57.67
CA ASN A 667 -13.70 2.64 -57.22
C ASN A 667 -13.78 1.14 -57.05
N THR A 668 -14.21 0.68 -55.87
CA THR A 668 -14.41 -0.74 -55.59
C THR A 668 -15.70 -0.93 -54.78
N LEU A 669 -16.17 -2.17 -54.68
CA LEU A 669 -17.25 -2.55 -53.76
C LEU A 669 -16.73 -3.39 -52.58
N SER A 670 -15.42 -3.72 -52.58
CA SER A 670 -14.76 -4.43 -51.49
C SER A 670 -14.61 -3.53 -50.26
N SER A 671 -14.66 -4.12 -49.06
CA SER A 671 -14.35 -3.44 -47.79
C SER A 671 -12.84 -3.30 -47.53
N GLU A 672 -12.01 -3.94 -48.36
CA GLU A 672 -10.54 -3.88 -48.31
C GLU A 672 -9.92 -3.86 -49.71
N ILE A 673 -8.83 -3.09 -49.88
CA ILE A 673 -8.04 -3.08 -51.11
C ILE A 673 -6.55 -2.87 -50.80
N SER A 674 -5.71 -3.46 -51.65
CA SER A 674 -4.26 -3.25 -51.66
C SER A 674 -3.82 -2.60 -52.98
N VAL A 675 -3.01 -1.55 -52.89
CA VAL A 675 -2.51 -0.77 -54.03
C VAL A 675 -0.98 -0.73 -53.96
N SER A 676 -0.31 -1.17 -55.03
CA SER A 676 1.15 -1.11 -55.11
C SER A 676 1.60 0.33 -55.34
N LEU A 677 2.51 0.82 -54.51
CA LEU A 677 3.04 2.18 -54.59
C LEU A 677 4.56 2.16 -54.35
N PRO A 678 5.32 3.04 -55.04
CA PRO A 678 6.71 3.28 -54.67
C PRO A 678 6.86 3.68 -53.19
N SER A 679 8.04 3.47 -52.61
CA SER A 679 8.30 3.93 -51.24
C SER A 679 8.16 5.45 -51.18
N GLY A 680 7.32 5.95 -50.29
CA GLY A 680 6.95 7.36 -50.27
C GLY A 680 5.87 7.68 -49.25
N THR A 681 5.60 8.97 -49.07
CA THR A 681 4.50 9.44 -48.21
C THR A 681 3.30 9.82 -49.07
N TYR A 682 2.12 9.31 -48.72
CA TYR A 682 0.89 9.47 -49.48
C TYR A 682 -0.26 9.97 -48.61
N MET A 683 -1.18 10.70 -49.24
CA MET A 683 -2.45 11.12 -48.66
C MET A 683 -3.58 10.31 -49.33
N ILE A 684 -4.40 9.63 -48.54
CA ILE A 684 -5.50 8.78 -49.00
C ILE A 684 -6.79 9.48 -48.62
N LYS A 685 -7.65 9.73 -49.60
CA LYS A 685 -8.99 10.27 -49.39
C LYS A 685 -10.02 9.22 -49.78
N VAL A 686 -10.92 8.89 -48.86
CA VAL A 686 -12.09 8.05 -49.12
C VAL A 686 -13.32 8.82 -48.63
N ALA A 687 -14.21 9.18 -49.55
CA ALA A 687 -15.31 10.11 -49.30
C ALA A 687 -14.82 11.41 -48.62
N ASN A 688 -15.26 11.68 -47.38
CA ASN A 688 -14.88 12.87 -46.60
C ASN A 688 -13.67 12.62 -45.67
N THR A 689 -13.16 11.39 -45.61
CA THR A 689 -12.06 11.03 -44.73
C THR A 689 -10.74 11.13 -45.47
N VAL A 690 -9.76 11.78 -44.84
CA VAL A 690 -8.39 11.88 -45.35
C VAL A 690 -7.42 11.29 -44.33
N GLU A 691 -6.55 10.41 -44.81
CA GLU A 691 -5.49 9.74 -44.05
C GLU A 691 -4.12 9.95 -44.67
N LYS A 692 -3.08 9.94 -43.85
CA LYS A 692 -1.69 10.01 -44.30
C LYS A 692 -0.98 8.72 -43.95
N THR A 693 -0.25 8.14 -44.90
CA THR A 693 0.55 6.94 -44.63
C THR A 693 1.88 6.98 -45.37
N ILE A 694 2.82 6.16 -44.91
CA ILE A 694 4.13 5.98 -45.53
C ILE A 694 4.16 4.57 -46.09
N VAL A 695 4.36 4.41 -47.39
CA VAL A 695 4.64 3.11 -48.02
C VAL A 695 6.15 2.91 -48.00
N LYS A 696 6.60 1.77 -47.50
CA LYS A 696 8.02 1.39 -47.46
C LYS A 696 8.28 0.25 -48.40
#